data_AF-A0A9P4WS03-F1
#
_entry.id   AF-A0A9P4WS03-F1
#
_cell.length_a   1.000
_cell.length_b   1.000
_cell.length_c   1.000
_cell.angle_alpha   90.00
_cell.angle_beta   90.00
_cell.angle_gamma   90.00
#
_symmetry.space_group_name_H-M   'P 1'
#
loop_
_entity.id
_entity.type
_entity.pdbx_description
1 polymer ?
#
loop_
_entity_poly.entity_id
_entity_poly.type
_entity_poly.pdbx_seq_one_letter_code
_entity_poly.pdbx_strand_id
1 'polypeptide(L)'
;MESNPRNPKAPLRLLSLDGGGVRGLSSLMVLRDLMQNIALEEKRLGRRKQADHEPLRPCDYFDLIGGTSTGGIIAILLSRLRLNCEQCIDIYLKLAQQIFEHDRSFKAFGMKVPTGATRFSGAVLANAIKSSLKELGFDENELMWDEALFEEIEPTSQQRNDSIWADMVTESPVATKSNGAPLPPAKATSMDSAPQPKLPPRTDTWKLHPRQSVHRKANAPGCRGFVLTSLKNALGLPRILSTYDPNDRTTRIWEALRATSAAPTFFEEMQFGTPKVTYLDGGVGFNNPCAEVDYAAKALWENPIGVIVSVGTGLQSLTSVKKMASWLPFGLGTDISLATALAGMATSTARVDNEMRRMYNNSDTKYYRFDVDRGLANISLEQWMKEDEMASLTEQYMQDGEQVRRAREFGEMMAKLSALPPKFEIQATQFRLGINGQGLQDESFRLVQVDFKTGNLLGDTNSVSSPEAAPSGEGGLAMTESGTLRKVYPVAADLDMDGRRQEAAVYQCIKSENVCIRKVKTGIPPGRYKVQFIVAFHDATHTPPHDLVFSIGRPFDASTFQSRFVDVKITPDVAAVLLHPDAVRVRVGKRRYAENCGKGWMEIEGDIDVTVGLDGALGFIVSKRFEEGVSVDGWSFGGLRLEPVFGSQPTGGSPRIWT
;
A
#
# COMPACT_ATOMS: atom_id res chain seq x y z
N MET A 1 -10.90 -2.78 -21.68
CA MET A 1 -10.30 -3.47 -20.54
C MET A 1 -11.10 -3.07 -19.32
N GLU A 2 -11.90 -3.96 -18.75
CA GLU A 2 -12.55 -3.69 -17.46
C GLU A 2 -11.45 -3.46 -16.42
N SER A 3 -11.42 -2.26 -15.82
CA SER A 3 -10.50 -1.94 -14.75
C SER A 3 -10.70 -2.94 -13.62
N ASN A 4 -9.67 -3.73 -13.32
CA ASN A 4 -9.68 -4.68 -12.20
C ASN A 4 -10.05 -3.88 -10.93
N PRO A 5 -11.11 -4.23 -10.17
CA PRO A 5 -11.54 -3.41 -9.05
C PRO A 5 -10.40 -3.31 -8.04
N ARG A 6 -9.89 -2.10 -7.76
CA ARG A 6 -8.88 -1.90 -6.71
C ARG A 6 -9.57 -1.91 -5.35
N ASN A 7 -9.02 -2.64 -4.38
CA ASN A 7 -9.47 -2.57 -2.99
C ASN A 7 -9.18 -1.15 -2.44
N PRO A 8 -10.20 -0.32 -2.14
CA PRO A 8 -9.99 1.06 -1.69
C PRO A 8 -9.36 1.14 -0.29
N LYS A 9 -9.39 0.03 0.47
CA LYS A 9 -8.79 -0.12 1.79
C LYS A 9 -7.42 -0.83 1.73
N ALA A 10 -6.89 -1.09 0.53
CA ALA A 10 -5.58 -1.70 0.40
C ALA A 10 -4.50 -0.79 1.03
N PRO A 11 -3.47 -1.39 1.64
CA PRO A 11 -2.27 -0.65 2.04
C PRO A 11 -1.61 0.05 0.83
N LEU A 12 -1.09 1.25 1.05
CA LEU A 12 -0.51 2.10 0.00
C LEU A 12 0.79 1.51 -0.55
N ARG A 13 1.01 1.67 -1.86
CA ARG A 13 2.24 1.26 -2.55
C ARG A 13 2.95 2.48 -3.10
N LEU A 14 4.15 2.74 -2.62
CA LEU A 14 4.89 3.98 -2.90
C LEU A 14 6.17 3.68 -3.70
N LEU A 15 6.45 4.51 -4.70
CA LEU A 15 7.68 4.47 -5.50
C LEU A 15 8.45 5.79 -5.33
N SER A 16 9.73 5.68 -5.00
CA SER A 16 10.69 6.78 -4.88
C SER A 16 11.84 6.59 -5.87
N LEU A 17 12.15 7.63 -6.64
CA LEU A 17 13.19 7.61 -7.67
C LEU A 17 14.25 8.69 -7.40
N ASP A 18 15.49 8.26 -7.22
CA ASP A 18 16.61 9.16 -6.91
C ASP A 18 17.03 10.04 -8.11
N GLY A 19 17.67 11.16 -7.79
CA GLY A 19 18.43 11.96 -8.76
C GLY A 19 19.82 11.37 -9.05
N GLY A 20 20.29 11.55 -10.29
CA GLY A 20 21.60 11.03 -10.66
C GLY A 20 22.04 11.14 -12.12
N GLY A 21 21.59 12.16 -12.87
CA GLY A 21 22.01 12.42 -14.26
C GLY A 21 21.71 11.23 -15.18
N VAL A 22 22.62 10.92 -16.12
CA VAL A 22 22.45 9.82 -17.11
C VAL A 22 22.13 8.45 -16.49
N ARG A 23 22.56 8.22 -15.24
CA ARG A 23 22.39 6.94 -14.52
C ARG A 23 20.93 6.62 -14.17
N GLY A 24 19.99 7.51 -14.46
CA GLY A 24 18.55 7.20 -14.42
C GLY A 24 18.15 6.00 -15.29
N LEU A 25 18.93 5.68 -16.34
CA LEU A 25 18.74 4.46 -17.12
C LEU A 25 18.80 3.21 -16.24
N SER A 26 19.77 3.15 -15.32
CA SER A 26 19.90 2.04 -14.38
C SER A 26 18.65 1.92 -13.49
N SER A 27 18.13 3.04 -12.98
CA SER A 27 16.90 3.04 -12.18
C SER A 27 15.69 2.54 -12.97
N LEU A 28 15.59 2.89 -14.25
CA LEU A 28 14.54 2.39 -15.14
C LEU A 28 14.66 0.89 -15.42
N MET A 29 15.88 0.38 -15.63
CA MET A 29 16.13 -1.04 -15.82
C MET A 29 15.80 -1.85 -14.57
N VAL A 30 16.20 -1.37 -13.38
CA VAL A 30 15.80 -1.98 -12.10
C VAL A 30 14.28 -1.99 -11.98
N LEU A 31 13.61 -0.86 -12.24
CA LEU A 31 12.14 -0.80 -12.15
C LEU A 31 11.46 -1.73 -13.17
N ARG A 32 11.98 -1.84 -14.40
CA ARG A 32 11.50 -2.79 -15.41
C ARG A 32 11.53 -4.21 -14.86
N ASP A 33 12.64 -4.65 -14.29
CA ASP A 33 12.78 -6.00 -13.74
C ASP A 33 11.83 -6.23 -12.55
N LEU A 34 11.62 -5.21 -11.70
CA LEU A 34 10.62 -5.27 -10.63
C LEU A 34 9.20 -5.43 -11.18
N MET A 35 8.83 -4.67 -12.21
CA MET A 35 7.51 -4.78 -12.86
C MET A 35 7.34 -6.15 -13.54
N GLN A 36 8.40 -6.73 -14.11
CA GLN A 36 8.37 -8.09 -14.66
C GLN A 36 8.11 -9.13 -13.56
N ASN A 37 8.73 -9.00 -12.39
CA ASN A 37 8.47 -9.88 -11.24
C ASN A 37 7.00 -9.81 -10.79
N ILE A 38 6.38 -8.63 -10.80
CA ILE A 38 4.94 -8.49 -10.54
C ILE A 38 4.12 -9.26 -11.59
N ALA A 39 4.42 -9.09 -12.88
CA ALA A 39 3.70 -9.75 -13.96
C ALA A 39 3.82 -11.28 -13.89
N LEU A 40 5.00 -11.80 -13.55
CA LEU A 40 5.23 -13.23 -13.34
C LEU A 40 4.41 -13.77 -12.17
N GLU A 41 4.33 -13.03 -11.07
CA GLU A 41 3.52 -13.43 -9.94
C GLU A 41 2.02 -13.39 -10.26
N GLU A 42 1.53 -12.39 -10.98
CA GLU A 42 0.14 -12.35 -11.42
C GLU A 42 -0.22 -13.53 -12.33
N LYS A 43 0.70 -13.96 -13.19
CA LYS A 43 0.56 -15.19 -13.99
C LYS A 43 0.49 -16.42 -13.10
N ARG A 44 1.37 -16.53 -12.11
CA ARG A 44 1.40 -17.63 -11.13
C ARG A 44 0.10 -17.72 -10.33
N LEU A 45 -0.50 -16.57 -9.99
CA LEU A 45 -1.76 -16.46 -9.27
C LEU A 45 -3.00 -16.57 -10.18
N GLY A 46 -2.83 -16.78 -11.49
CA GLY A 46 -3.93 -16.89 -12.46
C GLY A 46 -4.67 -15.57 -12.73
N ARG A 47 -4.13 -14.44 -12.26
CA ARG A 47 -4.69 -13.09 -12.46
C ARG A 47 -4.32 -12.49 -13.82
N ARG A 48 -3.27 -13.04 -14.42
CA ARG A 48 -2.79 -12.69 -15.75
C ARG A 48 -2.70 -13.93 -16.63
N LYS A 49 -3.12 -13.83 -17.89
CA LYS A 49 -3.03 -14.95 -18.84
C LYS A 49 -1.56 -15.29 -19.12
N GLN A 50 -1.24 -16.57 -19.27
CA GLN A 50 0.14 -16.99 -19.54
C GLN A 50 0.69 -16.40 -20.84
N ALA A 51 -0.15 -16.33 -21.88
CA ALA A 51 0.17 -15.76 -23.19
C ALA A 51 0.16 -14.21 -23.24
N ASP A 52 -0.15 -13.53 -22.13
CA ASP A 52 -0.12 -12.07 -22.09
C ASP A 52 1.30 -11.58 -21.77
N HIS A 53 1.88 -10.82 -22.70
CA HIS A 53 3.23 -10.27 -22.62
C HIS A 53 3.25 -8.74 -22.60
N GLU A 54 2.10 -8.08 -22.41
CA GLU A 54 2.05 -6.62 -22.39
C GLU A 54 2.83 -6.05 -21.18
N PRO A 55 3.72 -5.06 -21.36
CA PRO A 55 4.41 -4.45 -20.23
C PRO A 55 3.42 -3.79 -19.26
N LEU A 56 3.60 -4.04 -17.97
CA LEU A 56 2.81 -3.39 -16.93
C LEU A 56 3.17 -1.90 -16.84
N ARG A 57 2.19 -1.06 -16.53
CA ARG A 57 2.39 0.38 -16.29
C ARG A 57 2.57 0.63 -14.80
N PRO A 58 3.66 1.27 -14.34
CA PRO A 58 3.87 1.53 -12.91
C PRO A 58 2.72 2.30 -12.24
N CYS A 59 2.08 3.23 -12.95
CA CYS A 59 0.91 3.97 -12.41
C CYS A 59 -0.29 3.08 -12.06
N ASP A 60 -0.34 1.86 -12.60
CA ASP A 60 -1.40 0.89 -12.31
C ASP A 60 -1.13 0.06 -11.04
N TYR A 61 0.08 0.15 -10.49
CA TYR A 61 0.53 -0.63 -9.33
C TYR A 61 0.90 0.24 -8.13
N PHE A 62 1.39 1.44 -8.37
CA PHE A 62 1.70 2.40 -7.31
C PHE A 62 0.55 3.39 -7.08
N ASP A 63 0.40 3.83 -5.84
CA ASP A 63 -0.57 4.87 -5.47
C ASP A 63 0.07 6.27 -5.54
N LEU A 64 1.38 6.35 -5.29
CA LEU A 64 2.18 7.57 -5.36
C LEU A 64 3.57 7.26 -5.95
N ILE A 65 3.99 8.09 -6.91
CA ILE A 65 5.34 8.07 -7.48
C ILE A 65 5.97 9.45 -7.27
N GLY A 66 7.13 9.49 -6.60
CA GLY A 66 7.90 10.71 -6.38
C GLY A 66 9.32 10.58 -6.91
N GLY A 67 9.89 11.68 -7.39
CA GLY A 67 11.24 11.68 -7.95
C GLY A 67 11.99 13.00 -7.77
N THR A 68 13.32 12.91 -7.77
CA THR A 68 14.23 14.07 -7.75
C THR A 68 15.11 14.10 -8.98
N SER A 69 15.35 15.28 -9.57
CA SER A 69 16.21 15.47 -10.75
C SER A 69 15.81 14.52 -11.89
N THR A 70 16.74 13.73 -12.43
CA THR A 70 16.44 12.64 -13.37
C THR A 70 15.31 11.72 -12.90
N GLY A 71 15.30 11.32 -11.63
CA GLY A 71 14.23 10.52 -11.05
C GLY A 71 12.88 11.23 -11.08
N GLY A 72 12.87 12.57 -11.02
CA GLY A 72 11.69 13.41 -11.23
C GLY A 72 11.16 13.37 -12.66
N ILE A 73 12.05 13.41 -13.65
CA ILE A 73 11.69 13.20 -15.07
C ILE A 73 11.01 11.84 -15.22
N ILE A 74 11.65 10.77 -14.73
CA ILE A 74 11.12 9.42 -14.79
C ILE A 74 9.77 9.32 -14.05
N ALA A 75 9.65 9.91 -12.86
CA ALA A 75 8.42 9.90 -12.07
C ALA A 75 7.24 10.46 -12.85
N ILE A 76 7.42 11.57 -13.59
CA ILE A 76 6.36 12.20 -14.38
C ILE A 76 6.03 11.42 -15.65
N LEU A 77 7.03 10.85 -16.33
CA LEU A 77 6.82 9.96 -17.47
C LEU A 77 5.96 8.74 -17.06
N LEU A 78 6.24 8.15 -15.90
CA LEU A 78 5.52 6.99 -15.40
C LEU A 78 4.15 7.31 -14.81
N SER A 79 4.01 8.41 -14.06
CA SER A 79 2.75 8.77 -13.35
C SER A 79 1.81 9.60 -14.21
N ARG A 80 2.23 10.81 -14.61
CA ARG A 80 1.39 11.79 -15.33
C ARG A 80 1.16 11.41 -16.77
N LEU A 81 2.19 10.91 -17.45
CA LEU A 81 2.10 10.47 -18.86
C LEU A 81 1.76 8.98 -18.99
N ARG A 82 1.67 8.25 -17.87
CA ARG A 82 1.20 6.85 -17.78
C ARG A 82 1.98 5.87 -18.68
N LEU A 83 3.28 6.12 -18.89
CA LEU A 83 4.14 5.24 -19.69
C LEU A 83 4.52 3.96 -18.94
N ASN A 84 4.77 2.89 -19.69
CA ASN A 84 5.46 1.71 -19.15
C ASN A 84 6.98 1.93 -19.13
N CYS A 85 7.73 1.01 -18.48
CA CYS A 85 9.18 1.17 -18.33
C CYS A 85 9.93 1.20 -19.66
N GLU A 86 9.54 0.38 -20.66
CA GLU A 86 10.22 0.33 -21.97
C GLU A 86 10.07 1.67 -22.71
N GLN A 87 8.83 2.18 -22.79
CA GLN A 87 8.55 3.49 -23.38
C GLN A 87 9.30 4.62 -22.66
N CYS A 88 9.39 4.52 -21.32
CA CYS A 88 10.11 5.50 -20.53
C CYS A 88 11.62 5.46 -20.80
N ILE A 89 12.21 4.28 -21.02
CA ILE A 89 13.61 4.11 -21.41
C ILE A 89 13.85 4.77 -22.77
N ASP A 90 13.01 4.50 -23.77
CA ASP A 90 13.16 5.08 -25.11
C ASP A 90 13.15 6.61 -25.10
N ILE A 91 12.17 7.21 -24.40
CA ILE A 91 12.08 8.67 -24.25
C ILE A 91 13.25 9.21 -23.46
N TYR A 92 13.65 8.54 -22.39
CA TYR A 92 14.76 8.98 -21.54
C TYR A 92 16.09 8.97 -22.31
N LEU A 93 16.35 7.95 -23.12
CA LEU A 93 17.53 7.86 -23.98
C LEU A 93 17.56 9.00 -25.00
N LYS A 94 16.43 9.29 -25.67
CA LYS A 94 16.32 10.45 -26.59
C LYS A 94 16.58 11.78 -25.90
N LEU A 95 15.99 11.99 -24.72
CA LEU A 95 16.20 13.22 -23.94
C LEU A 95 17.68 13.39 -23.58
N ALA A 96 18.30 12.33 -23.07
CA ALA A 96 19.71 12.35 -22.73
C ALA A 96 20.59 12.64 -23.95
N GLN A 97 20.39 11.95 -25.09
CA GLN A 97 21.13 12.23 -26.32
C GLN A 97 21.09 13.72 -26.71
N GLN A 98 19.91 14.34 -26.73
CA GLN A 98 19.76 15.76 -27.08
C GLN A 98 20.45 16.71 -26.11
N ILE A 99 20.47 16.39 -24.81
CA ILE A 99 21.14 17.21 -23.79
C ILE A 99 22.66 17.17 -23.97
N PHE A 100 23.23 16.00 -24.27
CA PHE A 100 24.69 15.81 -24.33
C PHE A 100 25.32 16.17 -25.67
N GLU A 101 24.58 16.11 -26.79
CA GLU A 101 25.06 16.58 -28.10
C GLU A 101 25.32 18.10 -28.12
N HIS A 102 24.70 18.86 -27.21
CA HIS A 102 24.85 20.31 -27.06
C HIS A 102 25.68 20.72 -25.83
N ASP A 103 26.75 19.98 -25.51
CA ASP A 103 27.72 20.28 -24.45
C ASP A 103 28.46 21.60 -24.76
N ARG A 104 28.34 22.63 -23.88
CA ARG A 104 29.01 23.94 -24.04
C ARG A 104 30.49 23.92 -23.62
N SER A 105 31.18 22.81 -23.82
CA SER A 105 32.58 22.62 -23.44
C SER A 105 33.48 22.58 -24.68
N PHE A 106 34.60 23.30 -24.67
CA PHE A 106 35.63 23.23 -25.72
C PHE A 106 36.80 22.35 -25.27
N LYS A 107 37.47 21.66 -26.20
CA LYS A 107 38.66 20.84 -25.87
C LYS A 107 39.91 21.71 -25.91
N ALA A 108 40.60 21.83 -24.78
CA ALA A 108 41.94 22.42 -24.68
C ALA A 108 42.88 21.45 -23.96
N PHE A 109 44.06 21.19 -24.53
CA PHE A 109 45.09 20.30 -23.94
C PHE A 109 44.58 18.90 -23.51
N GLY A 110 43.61 18.32 -24.23
CA GLY A 110 43.04 17.02 -23.90
C GLY A 110 41.97 17.03 -22.79
N MET A 111 41.69 18.18 -22.18
CA MET A 111 40.65 18.38 -21.18
C MET A 111 39.46 19.18 -21.77
N LYS A 112 38.23 18.83 -21.38
CA LYS A 112 37.03 19.61 -21.71
C LYS A 112 36.94 20.80 -20.76
N VAL A 113 37.08 22.02 -21.28
CA VAL A 113 36.96 23.27 -20.51
C VAL A 113 35.61 23.92 -20.82
N PRO A 114 34.79 24.30 -19.82
CA PRO A 114 33.51 24.97 -20.06
C PRO A 114 33.70 26.35 -20.71
N THR A 115 32.88 26.71 -21.70
CA THR A 115 32.90 28.06 -22.32
C THR A 115 32.07 29.10 -21.54
N GLY A 116 31.34 28.70 -20.49
CA GLY A 116 30.46 29.56 -19.69
C GLY A 116 30.28 29.09 -18.25
N ALA A 117 29.44 29.80 -17.48
CA ALA A 117 29.20 29.53 -16.05
C ALA A 117 28.46 28.22 -15.76
N THR A 118 27.81 27.64 -16.77
CA THR A 118 27.09 26.36 -16.72
C THR A 118 27.46 25.52 -17.93
N ARG A 119 27.49 24.19 -17.74
CA ARG A 119 27.95 23.25 -18.76
C ARG A 119 26.89 22.91 -19.79
N PHE A 120 25.64 22.77 -19.36
CA PHE A 120 24.50 22.43 -20.22
C PHE A 120 23.50 23.59 -20.28
N SER A 121 22.92 23.76 -21.45
CA SER A 121 21.89 24.78 -21.67
C SER A 121 20.56 24.32 -21.08
N GLY A 122 20.00 25.14 -20.19
CA GLY A 122 18.66 24.90 -19.69
C GLY A 122 17.57 24.93 -20.76
N ALA A 123 17.77 25.74 -21.79
CA ALA A 123 16.84 25.84 -22.91
C ALA A 123 16.84 24.57 -23.77
N VAL A 124 17.99 23.87 -23.90
CA VAL A 124 18.07 22.59 -24.63
C VAL A 124 17.25 21.53 -23.91
N LEU A 125 17.42 21.39 -22.59
CA LEU A 125 16.62 20.45 -21.80
C LEU A 125 15.11 20.77 -21.89
N ALA A 126 14.72 22.04 -21.79
CA ALA A 126 13.31 22.44 -21.93
C ALA A 126 12.75 22.08 -23.32
N ASN A 127 13.50 22.36 -24.39
CA ASN A 127 13.08 22.05 -25.76
C ASN A 127 13.02 20.54 -26.01
N ALA A 128 13.94 19.77 -25.43
CA ALA A 128 13.93 18.31 -25.50
C ALA A 128 12.66 17.74 -24.86
N ILE A 129 12.33 18.18 -23.64
CA ILE A 129 11.09 17.78 -22.95
C ILE A 129 9.86 18.15 -23.78
N LYS A 130 9.79 19.38 -24.31
CA LYS A 130 8.68 19.83 -25.17
C LYS A 130 8.52 18.98 -26.42
N SER A 131 9.65 18.58 -27.03
CA SER A 131 9.65 17.74 -28.23
C SER A 131 9.14 16.33 -27.91
N SER A 132 9.59 15.75 -26.79
CA SER A 132 9.07 14.47 -26.30
C SER A 132 7.58 14.51 -25.97
N LEU A 133 7.08 15.60 -25.38
CA LEU A 133 5.65 15.78 -25.14
C LEU A 133 4.84 15.74 -26.45
N LYS A 134 5.29 16.45 -27.49
CA LYS A 134 4.65 16.42 -28.82
C LYS A 134 4.68 15.03 -29.45
N GLU A 135 5.80 14.31 -29.36
CA GLU A 135 5.92 12.94 -29.87
C GLU A 135 4.95 11.98 -29.15
N LEU A 136 4.71 12.20 -27.87
CA LEU A 136 3.74 11.46 -27.06
C LEU A 136 2.29 11.92 -27.26
N GLY A 137 2.04 12.93 -28.12
CA GLY A 137 0.70 13.45 -28.42
C GLY A 137 0.15 14.50 -27.44
N PHE A 138 1.00 15.06 -26.58
CA PHE A 138 0.64 16.13 -25.64
C PHE A 138 0.99 17.52 -26.18
N ASP A 139 0.39 18.55 -25.59
CA ASP A 139 0.80 19.93 -25.84
C ASP A 139 2.20 20.20 -25.27
N GLU A 140 2.98 21.06 -25.92
CA GLU A 140 4.31 21.44 -25.40
C GLU A 140 4.25 22.16 -24.06
N ASN A 141 3.12 22.78 -23.73
CA ASN A 141 2.83 23.45 -22.48
C ASN A 141 1.81 22.69 -21.64
N GLU A 142 1.72 21.36 -21.83
CA GLU A 142 0.90 20.47 -21.01
C GLU A 142 1.11 20.74 -19.52
N LEU A 143 0.00 20.83 -18.78
CA LEU A 143 0.01 21.19 -17.37
C LEU A 143 0.40 20.00 -16.49
N MET A 144 1.06 20.31 -15.38
CA MET A 144 1.42 19.32 -14.37
C MET A 144 0.17 18.69 -13.75
N TRP A 145 -0.86 19.51 -13.51
CA TRP A 145 -2.18 19.08 -13.05
C TRP A 145 -2.78 18.01 -13.98
N ASP A 146 -3.24 16.91 -13.38
CA ASP A 146 -3.89 15.82 -14.11
C ASP A 146 -5.41 15.94 -14.04
N GLU A 147 -5.98 16.67 -14.99
CA GLU A 147 -7.43 16.85 -15.10
C GLU A 147 -8.16 15.55 -15.44
N ALA A 148 -7.48 14.56 -16.03
CA ALA A 148 -8.09 13.26 -16.31
C ALA A 148 -8.26 12.43 -15.02
N LEU A 149 -7.43 12.67 -14.01
CA LEU A 149 -7.45 11.91 -12.75
C LEU A 149 -8.16 12.65 -11.60
N PHE A 150 -8.08 13.98 -11.57
CA PHE A 150 -8.54 14.78 -10.44
C PHE A 150 -9.60 15.81 -10.81
N GLU A 151 -10.52 16.01 -9.87
CA GLU A 151 -11.48 17.10 -9.86
C GLU A 151 -11.43 17.80 -8.52
N GLU A 152 -11.78 19.09 -8.54
CA GLU A 152 -11.90 19.87 -7.32
C GLU A 152 -13.37 19.99 -6.96
N ILE A 153 -13.71 19.62 -5.73
CA ILE A 153 -15.07 19.72 -5.19
C ILE A 153 -15.07 20.83 -4.14
N GLU A 154 -15.95 21.81 -4.30
CA GLU A 154 -16.13 22.86 -3.30
C GLU A 154 -16.62 22.23 -1.99
N PRO A 155 -15.99 22.53 -0.83
CA PRO A 155 -16.42 21.97 0.44
C PRO A 155 -17.84 22.44 0.75
N THR A 156 -18.79 21.51 0.76
CA THR A 156 -20.13 21.78 1.28
C THR A 156 -20.03 22.04 2.78
N SER A 157 -20.75 23.05 3.27
CA SER A 157 -20.71 23.63 4.64
C SER A 157 -20.90 22.67 5.85
N GLN A 158 -20.86 21.35 5.67
CA GLN A 158 -21.16 20.35 6.70
C GLN A 158 -20.03 19.38 7.05
N GLN A 159 -18.87 19.40 6.38
CA GLN A 159 -17.71 18.60 6.81
C GLN A 159 -16.84 19.39 7.79
N ARG A 160 -17.14 19.28 9.08
CA ARG A 160 -16.21 19.68 10.16
C ARG A 160 -15.05 18.69 10.18
N ASN A 161 -13.85 19.20 9.96
CA ASN A 161 -12.59 18.44 10.01
C ASN A 161 -12.16 18.24 11.48
N ASP A 162 -12.08 16.99 11.92
CA ASP A 162 -11.57 16.60 13.26
C ASP A 162 -10.08 16.19 13.24
N SER A 163 -9.35 16.46 12.16
CA SER A 163 -7.92 16.13 12.07
C SER A 163 -7.06 17.24 12.69
N ILE A 164 -6.25 16.87 13.69
CA ILE A 164 -5.27 17.74 14.38
C ILE A 164 -4.26 18.38 13.40
N TRP A 165 -4.13 17.82 12.19
CA TRP A 165 -3.20 18.27 11.16
C TRP A 165 -3.83 19.19 10.10
N ALA A 166 -5.14 19.47 10.17
CA ALA A 166 -5.83 20.32 9.20
C ALA A 166 -5.34 21.79 9.23
N ASP A 167 -4.77 22.23 10.36
CA ASP A 167 -4.35 23.61 10.58
C ASP A 167 -2.88 23.88 10.25
N MET A 168 -2.13 22.93 9.67
CA MET A 168 -0.78 23.21 9.17
C MET A 168 -0.84 23.96 7.83
N VAL A 169 -1.22 25.23 7.92
CA VAL A 169 -1.00 26.23 6.87
C VAL A 169 0.49 26.51 6.82
N THR A 170 1.13 26.29 5.66
CA THR A 170 2.44 26.87 5.38
C THR A 170 2.25 28.37 5.19
N GLU A 171 2.28 29.14 6.27
CA GLU A 171 2.31 30.60 6.19
C GLU A 171 3.62 31.04 5.54
N SER A 172 3.49 31.73 4.40
CA SER A 172 4.58 32.47 3.79
C SER A 172 4.88 33.72 4.64
N PRO A 173 6.16 34.06 4.90
CA PRO A 173 6.52 35.18 5.75
C PRO A 173 6.41 36.49 4.97
N VAL A 174 5.20 37.04 4.86
CA VAL A 174 5.00 38.44 4.45
C VAL A 174 3.90 39.07 5.29
N ALA A 175 4.23 39.48 6.51
CA ALA A 175 3.59 40.60 7.19
C ALA A 175 4.40 41.00 8.43
N THR A 176 5.44 41.80 8.24
CA THR A 176 5.99 42.63 9.31
C THR A 176 4.93 43.68 9.65
N LYS A 177 4.13 43.46 10.70
CA LYS A 177 3.33 44.55 11.28
C LYS A 177 4.25 45.41 12.13
N SER A 178 4.45 46.64 11.67
CA SER A 178 5.05 47.74 12.41
C SER A 178 4.28 48.01 13.71
N ASN A 179 5.04 48.32 14.76
CA ASN A 179 4.56 48.80 16.04
C ASN A 179 3.68 50.05 15.89
N GLY A 180 2.50 50.03 16.50
CA GLY A 180 1.62 51.18 16.69
C GLY A 180 0.62 50.91 17.82
N ALA A 181 0.56 51.83 18.79
CA ALA A 181 -0.02 51.70 20.13
C ALA A 181 -1.53 51.33 20.20
N PRO A 182 -2.03 50.84 21.37
CA PRO A 182 -3.43 50.46 21.53
C PRO A 182 -4.33 51.68 21.80
N LEU A 183 -5.41 51.81 21.02
CA LEU A 183 -6.53 52.72 21.29
C LEU A 183 -7.57 52.04 22.20
N PRO A 184 -8.29 52.78 23.07
CA PRO A 184 -9.15 52.23 24.11
C PRO A 184 -10.52 51.77 23.58
N PRO A 185 -11.29 50.95 24.33
CA PRO A 185 -12.53 50.37 23.85
C PRO A 185 -13.67 51.40 23.94
N ALA A 186 -14.31 51.70 22.80
CA ALA A 186 -15.54 52.49 22.76
C ALA A 186 -16.77 51.58 22.86
N LYS A 187 -17.74 52.04 23.66
CA LYS A 187 -19.00 51.39 24.05
C LYS A 187 -19.92 51.12 22.86
N ALA A 188 -20.71 50.05 23.02
CA ALA A 188 -21.83 49.70 22.16
C ALA A 188 -22.98 50.73 22.28
N THR A 189 -23.42 51.27 21.14
CA THR A 189 -24.72 51.90 20.95
C THR A 189 -25.28 51.50 19.59
N SER A 190 -26.50 50.97 19.62
CA SER A 190 -27.35 50.67 18.47
C SER A 190 -27.91 51.95 17.85
N MET A 191 -27.87 52.09 16.52
CA MET A 191 -29.02 52.41 15.66
C MET A 191 -28.61 52.70 14.20
N ASP A 192 -29.52 52.25 13.34
CA ASP A 192 -29.87 52.68 11.99
C ASP A 192 -28.98 52.39 10.77
N SER A 193 -29.68 51.73 9.82
CA SER A 193 -29.30 51.31 8.49
C SER A 193 -29.03 52.49 7.56
N ALA A 194 -27.76 52.71 7.23
CA ALA A 194 -27.35 53.45 6.03
C ALA A 194 -27.02 52.45 4.91
N PRO A 195 -27.37 52.74 3.63
CA PRO A 195 -27.02 51.85 2.52
C PRO A 195 -25.50 51.82 2.34
N GLN A 196 -24.90 50.64 2.49
CA GLN A 196 -23.48 50.47 2.25
C GLN A 196 -23.15 50.78 0.78
N PRO A 197 -22.07 51.53 0.49
CA PRO A 197 -21.59 51.66 -0.88
C PRO A 197 -21.24 50.26 -1.39
N LYS A 198 -21.78 49.88 -2.55
CA LYS A 198 -21.41 48.63 -3.23
C LYS A 198 -19.90 48.66 -3.44
N LEU A 199 -19.18 47.92 -2.61
CA LEU A 199 -17.78 47.60 -2.84
C LEU A 199 -17.67 47.05 -4.27
N PRO A 200 -16.68 47.49 -5.06
CA PRO A 200 -16.42 46.87 -6.36
C PRO A 200 -16.28 45.35 -6.16
N PRO A 201 -16.71 44.52 -7.12
CA PRO A 201 -16.56 43.08 -7.01
C PRO A 201 -15.09 42.81 -6.69
N ARG A 202 -14.84 42.20 -5.52
CA ARG A 202 -13.51 41.75 -5.15
C ARG A 202 -13.05 40.85 -6.28
N THR A 203 -12.03 41.27 -7.02
CA THR A 203 -11.26 40.37 -7.90
C THR A 203 -10.88 39.14 -7.07
N ASP A 204 -10.93 37.94 -7.67
CA ASP A 204 -10.52 36.69 -7.01
C ASP A 204 -9.10 36.79 -6.47
N THR A 205 -8.98 37.33 -5.26
CA THR A 205 -7.75 37.34 -4.47
C THR A 205 -7.41 35.90 -4.18
N TRP A 206 -6.19 35.49 -4.51
CA TRP A 206 -5.54 34.22 -4.15
C TRP A 206 -6.24 33.52 -2.98
N LYS A 207 -7.14 32.58 -3.30
CA LYS A 207 -7.71 31.67 -2.31
C LYS A 207 -6.80 30.46 -2.27
N LEU A 208 -6.25 30.17 -1.09
CA LEU A 208 -5.51 28.92 -0.90
C LEU A 208 -6.53 27.79 -0.82
N HIS A 209 -6.45 26.86 -1.75
CA HIS A 209 -7.34 25.71 -1.83
C HIS A 209 -6.83 24.62 -0.87
N PRO A 210 -7.68 24.14 0.07
CA PRO A 210 -7.30 23.05 0.97
C PRO A 210 -6.95 21.80 0.16
N ARG A 211 -5.89 21.07 0.52
CA ARG A 211 -5.48 19.85 -0.21
C ARG A 211 -6.58 18.77 -0.29
N GLN A 212 -7.51 18.78 0.66
CA GLN A 212 -8.65 17.87 0.70
C GLN A 212 -9.78 18.23 -0.30
N SER A 213 -9.74 19.40 -0.95
CA SER A 213 -10.70 19.75 -2.01
C SER A 213 -10.51 18.91 -3.29
N VAL A 214 -9.37 18.22 -3.42
CA VAL A 214 -9.03 17.43 -4.61
C VAL A 214 -9.46 15.97 -4.45
N HIS A 215 -10.47 15.59 -5.21
CA HIS A 215 -10.99 14.25 -5.28
C HIS A 215 -10.50 13.55 -6.55
N ARG A 216 -10.17 12.26 -6.42
CA ARG A 216 -9.87 11.41 -7.56
C ARG A 216 -11.18 11.01 -8.23
N LYS A 217 -11.28 11.20 -9.54
CA LYS A 217 -12.44 10.77 -10.34
C LYS A 217 -12.65 9.26 -10.23
N ALA A 218 -13.90 8.84 -10.08
CA ALA A 218 -14.25 7.43 -9.95
C ALA A 218 -13.75 6.63 -11.17
N ASN A 219 -13.11 5.48 -10.92
CA ASN A 219 -12.58 4.56 -11.94
C ASN A 219 -11.50 5.14 -12.89
N ALA A 220 -10.97 6.34 -12.63
CA ALA A 220 -9.92 6.92 -13.46
C ALA A 220 -8.57 6.19 -13.24
N PRO A 221 -7.93 5.62 -14.29
CA PRO A 221 -6.66 4.91 -14.17
C PRO A 221 -5.47 5.86 -13.98
N GLY A 222 -4.45 5.38 -13.28
CA GLY A 222 -3.24 6.13 -12.94
C GLY A 222 -3.04 6.33 -11.44
N CYS A 223 -2.03 7.13 -11.12
CA CYS A 223 -1.57 7.40 -9.76
C CYS A 223 -1.18 8.86 -9.56
N ARG A 224 -0.97 9.26 -8.30
CA ARG A 224 -0.42 10.58 -7.97
C ARG A 224 1.08 10.61 -8.31
N GLY A 225 1.52 11.72 -8.88
CA GLY A 225 2.92 11.96 -9.25
C GLY A 225 3.42 13.27 -8.67
N PHE A 226 4.70 13.35 -8.31
CA PHE A 226 5.34 14.63 -8.01
C PHE A 226 6.84 14.63 -8.26
N VAL A 227 7.40 15.84 -8.35
CA VAL A 227 8.85 16.07 -8.39
C VAL A 227 9.28 16.99 -7.25
N LEU A 228 10.51 16.79 -6.77
CA LEU A 228 11.13 17.66 -5.77
C LEU A 228 12.06 18.69 -6.41
N THR A 229 12.01 19.92 -5.93
CA THR A 229 12.96 20.99 -6.26
C THR A 229 13.30 21.76 -4.99
N SER A 230 14.43 22.46 -4.98
CA SER A 230 14.88 23.27 -3.84
C SER A 230 14.77 24.75 -4.16
N LEU A 231 14.32 25.55 -3.20
CA LEU A 231 14.24 27.00 -3.35
C LEU A 231 15.60 27.64 -3.04
N LYS A 232 16.09 28.49 -3.93
CA LYS A 232 17.43 29.12 -3.78
C LYS A 232 17.59 29.91 -2.47
N ASN A 233 16.54 30.62 -2.04
CA ASN A 233 16.56 31.48 -0.86
C ASN A 233 16.00 30.81 0.41
N ALA A 234 15.60 29.54 0.31
CA ALA A 234 15.05 28.75 1.43
C ALA A 234 15.61 27.31 1.37
N LEU A 235 16.94 27.22 1.29
CA LEU A 235 17.67 25.95 1.27
C LEU A 235 17.40 25.21 2.59
N GLY A 236 16.78 24.05 2.51
CA GLY A 236 16.43 23.23 3.68
C GLY A 236 14.97 22.78 3.73
N LEU A 237 14.10 23.35 2.89
CA LEU A 237 12.74 22.84 2.68
C LEU A 237 12.56 22.38 1.23
N PRO A 238 12.02 21.18 1.00
CA PRO A 238 11.72 20.73 -0.35
C PRO A 238 10.47 21.45 -0.86
N ARG A 239 10.49 21.86 -2.13
CA ARG A 239 9.28 22.29 -2.84
C ARG A 239 8.80 21.13 -3.71
N ILE A 240 7.58 20.68 -3.42
CA ILE A 240 6.89 19.63 -4.17
C ILE A 240 6.09 20.29 -5.30
N LEU A 241 6.34 19.87 -6.54
CA LEU A 241 5.49 20.19 -7.69
C LEU A 241 4.76 18.90 -8.07
N SER A 242 3.43 18.87 -7.92
CA SER A 242 2.66 17.63 -8.00
C SER A 242 1.58 17.66 -9.08
N THR A 243 1.13 16.47 -9.49
CA THR A 243 0.04 16.32 -10.47
C THR A 243 -1.35 16.63 -9.91
N TYR A 244 -1.43 16.97 -8.63
CA TYR A 244 -2.67 16.99 -7.85
C TYR A 244 -2.76 18.15 -6.85
N ASP A 245 -1.87 19.14 -6.92
CA ASP A 245 -1.96 20.33 -6.07
C ASP A 245 -2.92 21.33 -6.73
N PRO A 246 -4.07 21.66 -6.09
CA PRO A 246 -5.01 22.63 -6.65
C PRO A 246 -4.44 24.05 -6.68
N ASN A 247 -3.39 24.33 -5.91
CA ASN A 247 -2.73 25.64 -5.86
C ASN A 247 -1.64 25.80 -6.92
N ASP A 248 -1.28 24.74 -7.63
CA ASP A 248 -0.18 24.72 -8.61
C ASP A 248 -0.65 24.28 -10.01
N ARG A 249 -1.84 24.74 -10.40
CA ARG A 249 -2.52 24.31 -11.65
C ARG A 249 -1.90 24.90 -12.91
N THR A 250 -1.15 26.00 -12.80
CA THR A 250 -0.57 26.70 -13.95
C THR A 250 0.82 26.19 -14.33
N THR A 251 1.46 25.41 -13.46
CA THR A 251 2.80 24.90 -13.73
C THR A 251 2.77 23.88 -14.85
N ARG A 252 3.65 24.05 -15.82
CA ARG A 252 3.78 23.14 -16.96
C ARG A 252 4.73 21.99 -16.63
N ILE A 253 4.54 20.85 -17.30
CA ILE A 253 5.41 19.69 -17.11
C ILE A 253 6.88 20.05 -17.37
N TRP A 254 7.18 20.72 -18.50
CA TRP A 254 8.55 21.10 -18.82
C TRP A 254 9.15 22.08 -17.81
N GLU A 255 8.33 22.91 -17.15
CA GLU A 255 8.79 23.84 -16.11
C GLU A 255 9.20 23.07 -14.85
N ALA A 256 8.33 22.19 -14.38
CA ALA A 256 8.62 21.35 -13.21
C ALA A 256 9.85 20.46 -13.41
N LEU A 257 9.94 19.83 -14.58
CA LEU A 257 11.07 18.95 -14.94
C LEU A 257 12.38 19.73 -15.10
N ARG A 258 12.32 20.94 -15.65
CA ARG A 258 13.52 21.77 -15.78
C ARG A 258 14.01 22.29 -14.42
N ALA A 259 13.10 22.60 -13.51
CA ALA A 259 13.39 23.06 -12.15
C ALA A 259 14.04 21.97 -11.29
N THR A 260 13.48 20.74 -11.31
CA THR A 260 14.04 19.62 -10.55
C THR A 260 15.44 19.21 -11.04
N SER A 261 15.79 19.48 -12.31
CA SER A 261 17.11 19.19 -12.90
C SER A 261 18.05 20.40 -12.99
N ALA A 262 17.75 21.52 -12.32
CA ALA A 262 18.57 22.73 -12.33
C ALA A 262 19.80 22.61 -11.40
N ALA A 263 20.64 21.61 -11.66
CA ALA A 263 21.76 21.27 -10.79
C ALA A 263 22.82 22.36 -10.83
N PRO A 264 23.25 22.91 -9.68
CA PRO A 264 24.36 23.86 -9.63
C PRO A 264 25.56 23.33 -10.41
N THR A 265 26.27 24.21 -11.11
CA THR A 265 27.41 23.93 -12.03
C THR A 265 27.05 23.19 -13.34
N PHE A 266 26.02 22.36 -13.37
CA PHE A 266 25.57 21.69 -14.60
C PHE A 266 24.61 22.53 -15.43
N PHE A 267 23.62 23.13 -14.78
CA PHE A 267 22.49 23.79 -15.42
C PHE A 267 22.23 25.15 -14.80
N GLU A 268 21.67 26.05 -15.60
CA GLU A 268 21.21 27.37 -15.12
C GLU A 268 20.03 27.19 -14.15
N GLU A 269 19.95 28.07 -13.15
CA GLU A 269 18.80 28.13 -12.24
C GLU A 269 17.51 28.44 -13.00
N MET A 270 16.38 27.96 -12.49
CA MET A 270 15.09 28.14 -13.15
C MET A 270 14.23 29.14 -12.39
N GLN A 271 13.55 30.04 -13.10
CA GLN A 271 12.61 30.99 -12.51
C GLN A 271 11.27 30.94 -13.22
N PHE A 272 10.20 30.71 -12.47
CA PHE A 272 8.83 30.75 -12.98
C PHE A 272 7.83 31.00 -11.83
N GLY A 273 6.54 31.06 -12.18
CA GLY A 273 5.47 31.40 -11.24
C GLY A 273 5.22 32.89 -11.09
N THR A 274 4.14 33.23 -10.39
CA THR A 274 3.77 34.61 -10.04
C THR A 274 3.43 34.66 -8.54
N PRO A 275 4.24 35.28 -7.67
CA PRO A 275 5.51 35.97 -7.97
C PRO A 275 6.58 35.00 -8.51
N LYS A 276 7.59 35.55 -9.21
CA LYS A 276 8.70 34.73 -9.74
C LYS A 276 9.50 34.13 -8.58
N VAL A 277 9.63 32.82 -8.59
CA VAL A 277 10.42 32.05 -7.61
C VAL A 277 11.60 31.41 -8.31
N THR A 278 12.77 31.38 -7.64
CA THR A 278 13.99 30.75 -8.16
C THR A 278 14.18 29.35 -7.58
N TYR A 279 14.29 28.38 -8.49
CA TYR A 279 14.37 26.95 -8.25
C TYR A 279 15.76 26.40 -8.61
N LEU A 280 16.20 25.44 -7.81
CA LEU A 280 17.40 24.63 -7.97
C LEU A 280 17.03 23.14 -8.00
N ASP A 281 17.97 22.31 -8.43
CA ASP A 281 17.80 20.86 -8.40
C ASP A 281 17.44 20.33 -7.00
N GLY A 282 16.48 19.42 -6.93
CA GLY A 282 16.07 18.81 -5.67
C GLY A 282 17.18 17.98 -5.01
N GLY A 283 18.18 17.56 -5.79
CA GLY A 283 19.41 16.94 -5.33
C GLY A 283 20.18 17.82 -4.33
N VAL A 284 19.96 19.13 -4.33
CA VAL A 284 20.39 20.03 -3.27
C VAL A 284 19.55 19.78 -2.01
N GLY A 285 19.92 18.74 -1.26
CA GLY A 285 19.34 18.36 0.03
C GLY A 285 18.42 17.14 0.00
N PHE A 286 17.75 16.86 -1.13
CA PHE A 286 16.66 15.89 -1.24
C PHE A 286 16.85 14.91 -2.41
N ASN A 287 18.07 14.41 -2.60
CA ASN A 287 18.39 13.54 -3.74
C ASN A 287 17.65 12.20 -3.73
N ASN A 288 17.43 11.63 -2.54
CA ASN A 288 16.56 10.48 -2.34
C ASN A 288 15.22 10.98 -1.79
N PRO A 289 14.14 11.03 -2.60
CA PRO A 289 12.86 11.60 -2.20
C PRO A 289 12.01 10.68 -1.31
N CYS A 290 12.57 9.58 -0.80
CA CYS A 290 11.80 8.53 -0.13
C CYS A 290 11.10 9.01 1.14
N ALA A 291 11.75 9.88 1.93
CA ALA A 291 11.13 10.46 3.13
C ALA A 291 9.97 11.40 2.77
N GLU A 292 10.07 12.11 1.66
CA GLU A 292 9.09 13.06 1.16
C GLU A 292 7.91 12.33 0.49
N VAL A 293 8.17 11.21 -0.18
CA VAL A 293 7.14 10.28 -0.66
C VAL A 293 6.35 9.71 0.50
N ASP A 294 7.03 9.28 1.57
CA ASP A 294 6.40 8.80 2.80
C ASP A 294 5.54 9.87 3.48
N TYR A 295 6.11 11.07 3.65
CA TYR A 295 5.41 12.22 4.21
C TYR A 295 4.17 12.60 3.39
N ALA A 296 4.31 12.70 2.07
CA ALA A 296 3.21 13.02 1.17
C ALA A 296 2.11 11.96 1.25
N ALA A 297 2.47 10.67 1.33
CA ALA A 297 1.49 9.61 1.47
C ALA A 297 0.68 9.73 2.77
N LYS A 298 1.34 9.94 3.91
CA LYS A 298 0.69 10.13 5.21
C LYS A 298 -0.17 11.39 5.26
N ALA A 299 0.19 12.43 4.52
CA ALA A 299 -0.61 13.66 4.42
C ALA A 299 -1.85 13.50 3.53
N LEU A 300 -1.82 12.57 2.57
CA LEU A 300 -2.88 12.38 1.58
C LEU A 300 -3.90 11.29 1.97
N TRP A 301 -3.48 10.30 2.74
CA TRP A 301 -4.28 9.10 3.02
C TRP A 301 -4.19 8.68 4.49
N GLU A 302 -5.32 8.17 4.99
CA GLU A 302 -5.38 7.48 6.29
C GLU A 302 -5.00 5.99 6.18
N ASN A 303 -4.94 5.45 4.96
CA ASN A 303 -4.57 4.05 4.71
C ASN A 303 -3.13 3.78 5.19
N PRO A 304 -2.87 2.60 5.78
CA PRO A 304 -1.50 2.22 6.15
C PRO A 304 -0.64 2.04 4.89
N ILE A 305 0.66 2.29 5.01
CA ILE A 305 1.61 2.04 3.92
C ILE A 305 1.96 0.56 3.91
N GLY A 306 1.71 -0.11 2.78
CA GLY A 306 2.06 -1.51 2.57
C GLY A 306 3.52 -1.71 2.23
N VAL A 307 3.96 -0.98 1.20
CA VAL A 307 5.29 -1.12 0.64
C VAL A 307 5.81 0.21 0.12
N ILE A 308 7.11 0.43 0.35
CA ILE A 308 7.87 1.55 -0.20
C ILE A 308 9.05 0.95 -0.96
N VAL A 309 9.14 1.24 -2.26
CA VAL A 309 10.32 0.89 -3.07
C VAL A 309 11.05 2.17 -3.46
N SER A 310 12.34 2.23 -3.12
CA SER A 310 13.25 3.32 -3.45
C SER A 310 14.30 2.79 -4.41
N VAL A 311 14.39 3.41 -5.59
CA VAL A 311 15.34 3.02 -6.64
C VAL A 311 16.39 4.11 -6.80
N GLY A 312 17.64 3.75 -6.53
CA GLY A 312 18.81 4.59 -6.62
C GLY A 312 19.46 4.59 -8.01
N THR A 313 20.43 5.49 -8.19
CA THR A 313 21.22 5.63 -9.43
C THR A 313 22.69 5.25 -9.25
N GLY A 314 23.05 4.51 -8.19
CA GLY A 314 24.43 4.15 -7.84
C GLY A 314 25.27 5.31 -7.30
N LEU A 315 24.64 6.37 -6.76
CA LEU A 315 25.36 7.55 -6.28
C LEU A 315 26.08 7.32 -4.94
N GLN A 316 25.60 6.38 -4.12
CA GLN A 316 26.17 6.08 -2.80
C GLN A 316 27.57 5.46 -2.85
N SER A 317 27.95 4.82 -3.96
CA SER A 317 29.22 4.09 -4.11
C SER A 317 30.39 4.95 -4.61
N LEU A 318 30.23 6.28 -4.70
CA LEU A 318 31.30 7.22 -5.06
C LEU A 318 32.41 7.22 -4.00
N THR A 319 33.43 6.37 -4.19
CA THR A 319 34.59 6.22 -3.30
C THR A 319 35.60 7.37 -3.37
N SER A 320 35.42 8.36 -4.26
CA SER A 320 36.53 9.25 -4.68
C SER A 320 36.37 10.76 -4.41
N VAL A 321 35.38 11.24 -3.66
CA VAL A 321 35.37 12.68 -3.34
C VAL A 321 36.38 13.04 -2.24
N LYS A 322 36.62 12.14 -1.27
CA LYS A 322 37.61 12.38 -0.20
C LYS A 322 39.07 12.35 -0.67
N LYS A 323 39.39 11.66 -1.78
CA LYS A 323 40.76 11.58 -2.33
C LYS A 323 41.07 12.70 -3.35
N MET A 324 40.08 13.18 -4.09
CA MET A 324 40.29 14.29 -5.05
C MET A 324 40.50 15.64 -4.35
N ALA A 325 39.86 15.89 -3.21
CA ALA A 325 40.00 17.13 -2.45
C ALA A 325 41.41 17.34 -1.85
N SER A 326 42.20 16.26 -1.70
CA SER A 326 43.49 16.28 -0.99
C SER A 326 44.74 16.45 -1.87
N TRP A 327 44.63 16.44 -3.21
CA TRP A 327 45.81 16.38 -4.10
C TRP A 327 46.07 17.61 -5.00
N LEU A 328 45.17 18.60 -5.08
CA LEU A 328 45.32 19.75 -5.98
C LEU A 328 45.77 21.03 -5.24
N PRO A 329 47.02 21.50 -5.44
CA PRO A 329 47.40 22.86 -5.09
C PRO A 329 47.04 23.81 -6.25
N PHE A 330 46.32 24.89 -5.95
CA PHE A 330 45.99 26.02 -6.85
C PHE A 330 45.08 25.74 -8.08
N GLY A 331 43.86 26.31 -8.06
CA GLY A 331 43.37 27.07 -9.22
C GLY A 331 42.44 26.46 -10.28
N LEU A 332 41.69 25.38 -10.03
CA LEU A 332 40.59 24.92 -10.94
C LEU A 332 39.27 24.80 -10.15
N GLY A 333 38.49 25.88 -10.10
CA GLY A 333 37.30 26.01 -9.22
C GLY A 333 36.06 25.20 -9.61
N THR A 334 35.99 24.66 -10.84
CA THR A 334 34.81 23.92 -11.33
C THR A 334 34.79 22.47 -10.86
N ASP A 335 35.94 21.80 -10.76
CA ASP A 335 36.01 20.38 -10.41
C ASP A 335 35.79 20.15 -8.90
N ILE A 336 36.24 21.08 -8.07
CA ILE A 336 36.06 21.03 -6.61
C ILE A 336 34.60 21.28 -6.22
N SER A 337 33.93 22.25 -6.86
CA SER A 337 32.52 22.57 -6.58
C SER A 337 31.58 21.45 -7.04
N LEU A 338 31.85 20.87 -8.20
CA LEU A 338 31.13 19.70 -8.70
C LEU A 338 31.30 18.48 -7.78
N ALA A 339 32.54 18.15 -7.41
CA ALA A 339 32.81 17.03 -6.50
C ALA A 339 32.13 17.21 -5.14
N THR A 340 32.11 18.44 -4.62
CA THR A 340 31.43 18.79 -3.36
C THR A 340 29.91 18.63 -3.46
N ALA A 341 29.30 19.07 -4.57
CA ALA A 341 27.87 18.90 -4.81
C ALA A 341 27.48 17.41 -4.88
N LEU A 342 28.27 16.60 -5.58
CA LEU A 342 28.05 15.16 -5.70
C LEU A 342 28.25 14.43 -4.38
N ALA A 343 29.25 14.80 -3.58
CA ALA A 343 29.42 14.26 -2.23
C ALA A 343 28.24 14.61 -1.33
N GLY A 344 27.72 15.84 -1.40
CA GLY A 344 26.54 16.26 -0.66
C GLY A 344 25.31 15.41 -1.02
N MET A 345 25.05 15.22 -2.30
CA MET A 345 23.96 14.37 -2.80
C MET A 345 24.11 12.92 -2.35
N ALA A 346 25.29 12.32 -2.54
CA ALA A 346 25.57 10.94 -2.13
C ALA A 346 25.38 10.71 -0.63
N THR A 347 25.87 11.66 0.19
CA THR A 347 25.72 11.61 1.65
C THR A 347 24.25 11.71 2.05
N SER A 348 23.47 12.59 1.39
CA SER A 348 22.04 12.73 1.65
C SER A 348 21.27 11.45 1.31
N THR A 349 21.59 10.80 0.19
CA THR A 349 20.93 9.56 -0.26
C THR A 349 21.14 8.43 0.75
N ALA A 350 22.38 8.21 1.20
CA ALA A 350 22.69 7.18 2.18
C ALA A 350 22.07 7.47 3.55
N ARG A 351 21.97 8.75 3.94
CA ARG A 351 21.30 9.17 5.18
C ARG A 351 19.82 8.79 5.15
N VAL A 352 19.09 9.17 4.10
CA VAL A 352 17.66 8.85 3.96
C VAL A 352 17.43 7.33 3.91
N ASP A 353 18.25 6.57 3.19
CA ASP A 353 18.11 5.10 3.17
C ASP A 353 18.22 4.49 4.58
N ASN A 354 19.23 4.91 5.34
CA ASN A 354 19.42 4.45 6.72
C ASN A 354 18.27 4.85 7.65
N GLU A 355 17.74 6.07 7.52
CA GLU A 355 16.59 6.55 8.28
C GLU A 355 15.34 5.72 7.98
N MET A 356 15.03 5.48 6.70
CA MET A 356 13.87 4.67 6.28
C MET A 356 13.98 3.21 6.73
N ARG A 357 15.16 2.60 6.62
CA ARG A 357 15.40 1.24 7.14
C ARG A 357 15.13 1.16 8.64
N ARG A 358 15.62 2.12 9.42
CA ARG A 358 15.41 2.16 10.88
C ARG A 358 13.93 2.36 11.22
N MET A 359 13.25 3.26 10.51
CA MET A 359 11.84 3.55 10.72
C MET A 359 10.96 2.31 10.48
N TYR A 360 11.26 1.54 9.44
CA TYR A 360 10.38 0.45 8.99
C TYR A 360 10.83 -0.97 9.36
N ASN A 361 12.00 -1.15 9.99
CA ASN A 361 12.56 -2.47 10.32
C ASN A 361 11.59 -3.38 11.10
N ASN A 362 10.86 -2.83 12.06
CA ASN A 362 9.92 -3.57 12.92
C ASN A 362 8.46 -3.17 12.68
N SER A 363 8.18 -2.62 11.50
CA SER A 363 6.83 -2.23 11.12
C SER A 363 6.20 -3.29 10.22
N ASP A 364 4.88 -3.20 10.05
CA ASP A 364 4.20 -4.00 9.05
C ASP A 364 4.61 -3.55 7.62
N THR A 365 4.94 -2.26 7.40
CA THR A 365 5.39 -1.71 6.12
C THR A 365 6.72 -2.31 5.67
N LYS A 366 6.79 -2.75 4.41
CA LYS A 366 8.06 -3.23 3.84
C LYS A 366 8.77 -2.15 3.04
N TYR A 367 10.05 -1.96 3.32
CA TYR A 367 10.91 -1.03 2.62
C TYR A 367 11.94 -1.78 1.78
N TYR A 368 11.98 -1.48 0.48
CA TYR A 368 12.95 -2.03 -0.46
C TYR A 368 13.80 -0.90 -1.05
N ARG A 369 15.12 -0.98 -0.84
CA ARG A 369 16.09 -0.14 -1.54
C ARG A 369 16.84 -0.96 -2.58
N PHE A 370 16.72 -0.57 -3.85
CA PHE A 370 17.55 -1.08 -4.94
C PHE A 370 18.47 0.04 -5.41
N ASP A 371 19.78 -0.16 -5.28
CA ASP A 371 20.78 0.84 -5.65
C ASP A 371 22.01 0.10 -6.16
N VAL A 372 22.35 0.31 -7.42
CA VAL A 372 23.43 -0.42 -8.09
C VAL A 372 24.77 0.10 -7.59
N ASP A 373 25.38 -0.64 -6.66
CA ASP A 373 26.51 -0.22 -5.86
C ASP A 373 27.88 -0.56 -6.49
N ARG A 374 27.92 -1.46 -7.49
CA ARG A 374 29.15 -1.89 -8.18
C ARG A 374 29.29 -1.23 -9.55
N GLY A 375 30.45 -0.62 -9.80
CA GLY A 375 30.86 -0.13 -11.13
C GLY A 375 30.23 1.20 -11.58
N LEU A 376 28.95 1.47 -11.26
CA LEU A 376 28.27 2.71 -11.69
C LEU A 376 28.88 4.00 -11.11
N ALA A 377 29.59 3.90 -9.98
CA ALA A 377 30.35 5.02 -9.42
C ALA A 377 31.52 5.49 -10.30
N ASN A 378 32.05 4.60 -11.14
CA ASN A 378 33.14 4.92 -12.07
C ASN A 378 32.64 5.60 -13.35
N ILE A 379 31.31 5.57 -13.58
CA ILE A 379 30.66 6.25 -14.69
C ILE A 379 30.30 7.65 -14.21
N SER A 380 31.06 8.63 -14.69
CA SER A 380 30.74 10.03 -14.42
C SER A 380 29.32 10.34 -14.93
N LEU A 381 28.62 11.23 -14.24
CA LEU A 381 27.33 11.80 -14.68
C LEU A 381 27.36 12.39 -16.11
N GLU A 382 28.57 12.59 -16.62
CA GLU A 382 28.93 13.24 -17.87
C GLU A 382 29.06 12.31 -19.07
N GLN A 383 29.11 10.99 -18.87
CA GLN A 383 29.45 10.01 -19.91
C GLN A 383 28.21 9.25 -20.41
N TRP A 384 27.50 9.85 -21.36
CA TRP A 384 26.45 9.20 -22.16
C TRP A 384 26.95 7.98 -22.95
N MET A 385 28.23 7.97 -23.36
CA MET A 385 28.85 6.93 -24.23
C MET A 385 29.09 5.57 -23.56
N LYS A 386 28.41 5.28 -22.45
CA LYS A 386 28.57 4.07 -21.65
C LYS A 386 27.21 3.43 -21.32
N GLU A 387 26.23 3.59 -22.21
CA GLU A 387 24.93 2.90 -22.11
C GLU A 387 25.12 1.39 -21.89
N ASP A 388 25.90 0.74 -22.75
CA ASP A 388 26.21 -0.69 -22.66
C ASP A 388 26.86 -1.08 -21.31
N GLU A 389 27.74 -0.21 -20.78
CA GLU A 389 28.40 -0.44 -19.48
C GLU A 389 27.41 -0.28 -18.32
N MET A 390 26.55 0.75 -18.35
CA MET A 390 25.51 0.93 -17.34
C MET A 390 24.49 -0.21 -17.37
N ALA A 391 24.10 -0.64 -18.57
CA ALA A 391 23.16 -1.74 -18.78
C ALA A 391 23.74 -3.04 -18.23
N SER A 392 24.96 -3.40 -18.63
CA SER A 392 25.62 -4.63 -18.16
C SER A 392 25.85 -4.65 -16.65
N LEU A 393 26.26 -3.53 -16.04
CA LEU A 393 26.40 -3.43 -14.58
C LEU A 393 25.06 -3.56 -13.85
N THR A 394 24.00 -2.99 -14.41
CA THR A 394 22.66 -3.08 -13.82
C THR A 394 22.09 -4.49 -13.94
N GLU A 395 22.27 -5.15 -15.10
CA GLU A 395 21.88 -6.55 -15.29
C GLU A 395 22.64 -7.47 -14.34
N GLN A 396 23.96 -7.28 -14.20
CA GLN A 396 24.76 -8.04 -13.25
C GLN A 396 24.26 -7.86 -11.81
N TYR A 397 23.89 -6.62 -11.43
CA TYR A 397 23.30 -6.34 -10.12
C TYR A 397 21.96 -7.05 -9.92
N MET A 398 21.06 -7.00 -10.90
CA MET A 398 19.73 -7.64 -10.80
C MET A 398 19.80 -9.17 -10.85
N GLN A 399 20.88 -9.74 -11.42
CA GLN A 399 21.16 -11.17 -11.41
C GLN A 399 21.83 -11.66 -10.11
N ASP A 400 22.28 -10.75 -9.24
CA ASP A 400 22.81 -11.14 -7.93
C ASP A 400 21.73 -11.87 -7.11
N GLY A 401 22.11 -12.96 -6.46
CA GLY A 401 21.16 -13.84 -5.77
C GLY A 401 20.35 -13.13 -4.67
N GLU A 402 20.91 -12.12 -4.02
CA GLU A 402 20.16 -11.31 -3.05
C GLU A 402 19.09 -10.46 -3.75
N GLN A 403 19.45 -9.81 -4.87
CA GLN A 403 18.53 -8.92 -5.58
C GLN A 403 17.41 -9.71 -6.27
N VAL A 404 17.72 -10.87 -6.86
CA VAL A 404 16.71 -11.78 -7.42
C VAL A 404 15.68 -12.17 -6.36
N ARG A 405 16.12 -12.56 -5.16
CA ARG A 405 15.22 -12.92 -4.05
C ARG A 405 14.36 -11.73 -3.64
N ARG A 406 14.96 -10.55 -3.46
CA ARG A 406 14.25 -9.33 -3.04
C ARG A 406 13.25 -8.85 -4.08
N ALA A 407 13.59 -8.91 -5.37
CA ALA A 407 12.70 -8.57 -6.47
C ALA A 407 11.49 -9.51 -6.55
N ARG A 408 11.71 -10.82 -6.34
CA ARG A 408 10.63 -11.81 -6.25
C ARG A 408 9.72 -11.55 -5.05
N GLU A 409 10.28 -11.33 -3.86
CA GLU A 409 9.49 -11.01 -2.65
C GLU A 409 8.65 -9.74 -2.84
N PHE A 410 9.24 -8.73 -3.49
CA PHE A 410 8.53 -7.51 -3.88
C PHE A 410 7.37 -7.80 -4.85
N GLY A 411 7.60 -8.60 -5.90
CA GLY A 411 6.57 -9.02 -6.86
C GLY A 411 5.41 -9.75 -6.18
N GLU A 412 5.74 -10.70 -5.29
CA GLU A 412 4.77 -11.42 -4.45
C GLU A 412 3.92 -10.48 -3.59
N MET A 413 4.55 -9.49 -2.97
CA MET A 413 3.87 -8.49 -2.15
C MET A 413 2.94 -7.61 -2.98
N MET A 414 3.44 -7.05 -4.08
CA MET A 414 2.69 -6.15 -4.94
C MET A 414 1.47 -6.84 -5.57
N ALA A 415 1.62 -8.08 -6.03
CA ALA A 415 0.51 -8.84 -6.60
C ALA A 415 -0.59 -9.14 -5.56
N LYS A 416 -0.20 -9.42 -4.30
CA LYS A 416 -1.14 -9.63 -3.18
C LYS A 416 -1.86 -8.34 -2.79
N LEU A 417 -1.13 -7.22 -2.64
CA LEU A 417 -1.72 -5.92 -2.29
C LEU A 417 -2.65 -5.38 -3.39
N SER A 418 -2.33 -5.68 -4.65
CA SER A 418 -3.14 -5.27 -5.81
C SER A 418 -4.35 -6.19 -6.05
N ALA A 419 -4.56 -7.22 -5.22
CA ALA A 419 -5.69 -8.13 -5.33
C ALA A 419 -6.90 -7.63 -4.53
N LEU A 420 -8.09 -7.81 -5.10
CA LEU A 420 -9.25 -7.97 -4.23
C LEU A 420 -8.98 -9.21 -3.38
N PRO A 421 -9.08 -9.12 -2.05
CA PRO A 421 -8.88 -10.29 -1.23
C PRO A 421 -9.93 -11.33 -1.64
N PRO A 422 -9.56 -12.56 -2.00
CA PRO A 422 -10.54 -13.55 -2.42
C PRO A 422 -11.36 -13.99 -1.21
N LYS A 423 -12.55 -14.57 -1.47
CA LYS A 423 -13.26 -15.31 -0.43
C LYS A 423 -12.40 -16.51 -0.01
N PHE A 424 -12.23 -16.70 1.30
CA PHE A 424 -11.56 -17.89 1.83
C PHE A 424 -12.55 -18.78 2.51
N GLU A 425 -12.43 -20.09 2.27
CA GLU A 425 -13.15 -21.09 3.05
C GLU A 425 -12.14 -22.05 3.68
N ILE A 426 -12.35 -22.35 4.95
CA ILE A 426 -11.51 -23.26 5.74
C ILE A 426 -12.42 -24.40 6.21
N GLN A 427 -12.19 -25.59 5.65
CA GLN A 427 -12.91 -26.80 6.02
C GLN A 427 -12.66 -27.18 7.49
N ALA A 428 -13.65 -27.82 8.12
CA ALA A 428 -13.55 -28.27 9.51
C ALA A 428 -12.31 -29.15 9.73
N THR A 429 -12.04 -30.09 8.81
CA THR A 429 -10.88 -31.01 8.86
C THR A 429 -9.51 -30.34 8.89
N GLN A 430 -9.42 -29.06 8.50
CA GLN A 430 -8.16 -28.34 8.56
C GLN A 430 -7.84 -27.85 9.98
N PHE A 431 -8.82 -27.83 10.88
CA PHE A 431 -8.64 -27.45 12.28
C PHE A 431 -8.12 -28.63 13.09
N ARG A 432 -7.30 -28.33 14.10
CA ARG A 432 -6.86 -29.31 15.08
C ARG A 432 -7.82 -29.29 16.27
N LEU A 433 -8.24 -30.48 16.69
CA LEU A 433 -8.94 -30.70 17.96
C LEU A 433 -7.91 -30.80 19.10
N GLY A 434 -8.19 -30.14 20.22
CA GLY A 434 -7.37 -30.14 21.42
C GLY A 434 -7.60 -31.43 22.20
N ILE A 435 -6.55 -32.25 22.27
CA ILE A 435 -6.54 -33.58 22.88
C ILE A 435 -6.58 -33.46 24.40
N ASN A 436 -7.32 -34.35 25.06
CA ASN A 436 -7.30 -34.54 26.51
C ASN A 436 -5.92 -34.99 27.01
N GLY A 437 -4.90 -34.13 27.11
CA GLY A 437 -3.66 -34.30 27.89
C GLY A 437 -2.82 -35.59 27.80
N GLN A 438 -3.22 -36.60 27.01
CA GLN A 438 -2.64 -37.95 26.99
C GLN A 438 -2.46 -38.52 25.56
N GLY A 439 -2.61 -37.71 24.52
CA GLY A 439 -2.22 -38.11 23.15
C GLY A 439 -3.04 -39.23 22.51
N LEU A 440 -4.19 -39.63 23.06
CA LEU A 440 -5.11 -40.60 22.46
C LEU A 440 -6.21 -39.90 21.66
N GLN A 441 -6.73 -40.57 20.62
CA GLN A 441 -7.80 -40.10 19.74
C GLN A 441 -8.92 -39.42 20.55
N ASP A 442 -9.26 -38.19 20.17
CA ASP A 442 -10.31 -37.42 20.82
C ASP A 442 -11.69 -38.02 20.48
N GLU A 443 -12.23 -38.85 21.37
CA GLU A 443 -13.59 -39.41 21.24
C GLU A 443 -14.69 -38.34 21.46
N SER A 444 -14.33 -37.10 21.82
CA SER A 444 -15.29 -36.03 22.06
C SER A 444 -15.98 -35.56 20.79
N PHE A 445 -15.34 -35.74 19.62
CA PHE A 445 -15.86 -35.35 18.32
C PHE A 445 -15.81 -36.51 17.32
N ARG A 446 -16.88 -36.64 16.53
CA ARG A 446 -16.94 -37.53 15.38
C ARG A 446 -16.74 -36.73 14.10
N LEU A 447 -15.90 -37.23 13.19
CA LEU A 447 -15.87 -36.70 11.83
C LEU A 447 -17.01 -37.33 11.02
N VAL A 448 -17.82 -36.48 10.41
CA VAL A 448 -19.04 -36.87 9.69
C VAL A 448 -18.98 -36.27 8.29
N GLN A 449 -19.34 -37.05 7.27
CA GLN A 449 -19.42 -36.58 5.89
C GLN A 449 -20.86 -36.27 5.52
N VAL A 450 -21.11 -35.12 4.89
CA VAL A 450 -22.45 -34.64 4.53
C VAL A 450 -22.50 -34.39 3.02
N ASP A 451 -23.44 -35.03 2.34
CA ASP A 451 -23.74 -34.77 0.93
C ASP A 451 -24.81 -33.67 0.80
N PHE A 452 -24.53 -32.63 0.01
CA PHE A 452 -25.45 -31.49 -0.16
C PHE A 452 -26.69 -31.79 -1.01
N LYS A 453 -26.67 -32.85 -1.84
CA LYS A 453 -27.82 -33.26 -2.66
C LYS A 453 -28.80 -34.12 -1.88
N THR A 454 -28.28 -35.07 -1.11
CA THR A 454 -29.11 -36.07 -0.40
C THR A 454 -29.37 -35.67 1.05
N GLY A 455 -28.53 -34.81 1.63
CA GLY A 455 -28.59 -34.44 3.05
C GLY A 455 -28.15 -35.56 4.00
N ASN A 456 -27.70 -36.70 3.45
CA ASN A 456 -27.36 -37.91 4.20
C ASN A 456 -25.87 -37.98 4.54
N LEU A 457 -25.56 -38.86 5.49
CA LEU A 457 -24.18 -39.21 5.82
C LEU A 457 -23.62 -40.18 4.78
N LEU A 458 -22.46 -39.85 4.19
CA LEU A 458 -21.76 -40.76 3.28
C LEU A 458 -21.18 -41.94 4.10
N GLY A 459 -21.62 -43.17 3.79
CA GLY A 459 -20.98 -44.41 4.28
C GLY A 459 -21.82 -45.38 5.13
N ASP A 460 -23.13 -45.17 5.34
CA ASP A 460 -23.96 -46.12 6.10
C ASP A 460 -24.42 -47.30 5.21
N THR A 461 -23.51 -48.26 4.96
CA THR A 461 -23.85 -49.56 4.38
C THR A 461 -24.08 -50.57 5.50
N ASN A 462 -25.22 -50.51 6.19
CA ASN A 462 -25.73 -51.65 6.95
C ASN A 462 -27.26 -51.65 6.92
N SER A 463 -27.81 -52.66 6.25
CA SER A 463 -29.23 -52.99 6.24
C SER A 463 -29.67 -53.46 7.62
N VAL A 464 -30.51 -52.70 8.33
CA VAL A 464 -31.66 -53.20 9.12
C VAL A 464 -32.70 -52.08 9.22
N SER A 465 -33.96 -52.45 9.03
CA SER A 465 -35.21 -51.70 9.15
C SER A 465 -35.28 -50.58 10.20
N SER A 466 -35.86 -49.44 9.79
CA SER A 466 -36.22 -48.24 10.56
C SER A 466 -36.97 -48.52 11.88
N PRO A 467 -36.90 -47.62 12.89
CA PRO A 467 -37.82 -46.46 12.89
C PRO A 467 -37.22 -45.12 13.41
N GLU A 468 -37.69 -44.02 12.81
CA GLU A 468 -37.80 -42.64 13.36
C GLU A 468 -36.54 -41.83 13.73
N ALA A 469 -36.02 -41.06 12.75
CA ALA A 469 -35.55 -39.64 12.82
C ALA A 469 -34.61 -39.35 11.60
N ALA A 470 -34.80 -38.39 10.69
CA ALA A 470 -35.74 -37.28 10.54
C ALA A 470 -36.12 -37.12 9.04
N PRO A 471 -37.37 -36.74 8.73
CA PRO A 471 -37.80 -36.47 7.36
C PRO A 471 -37.57 -34.99 7.04
N SER A 472 -36.59 -34.65 6.19
CA SER A 472 -36.76 -33.52 5.24
C SER A 472 -35.56 -33.24 4.32
N GLY A 473 -34.33 -33.69 4.58
CA GLY A 473 -33.18 -33.26 3.76
C GLY A 473 -32.96 -31.72 3.80
N GLU A 474 -33.53 -31.04 4.80
CA GLU A 474 -33.46 -29.58 4.99
C GLU A 474 -32.27 -29.12 5.85
N GLY A 475 -31.31 -30.01 6.14
CA GLY A 475 -30.23 -29.76 7.10
C GLY A 475 -29.37 -28.53 6.81
N GLY A 476 -29.46 -27.93 5.62
CA GLY A 476 -28.75 -26.70 5.24
C GLY A 476 -29.62 -25.46 5.16
N LEU A 477 -30.65 -25.27 5.99
CA LEU A 477 -31.44 -24.03 6.02
C LEU A 477 -31.05 -23.13 7.21
N ALA A 478 -30.99 -21.82 6.97
CA ALA A 478 -30.82 -20.79 7.98
C ALA A 478 -31.92 -19.73 7.84
N MET A 479 -32.45 -19.25 8.95
CA MET A 479 -33.42 -18.13 8.95
C MET A 479 -32.69 -16.80 8.80
N THR A 480 -33.09 -15.98 7.84
CA THR A 480 -32.62 -14.60 7.71
C THR A 480 -33.33 -13.68 8.72
N GLU A 481 -32.77 -12.49 8.98
CA GLU A 481 -33.38 -11.48 9.87
C GLU A 481 -34.79 -11.06 9.45
N SER A 482 -35.13 -11.20 8.16
CA SER A 482 -36.46 -10.94 7.61
C SER A 482 -37.42 -12.14 7.68
N GLY A 483 -37.00 -13.26 8.28
CA GLY A 483 -37.81 -14.48 8.42
C GLY A 483 -37.80 -15.40 7.20
N THR A 484 -37.03 -15.09 6.16
CA THR A 484 -36.91 -15.94 4.95
C THR A 484 -35.88 -17.06 5.18
N LEU A 485 -36.20 -18.29 4.77
CA LEU A 485 -35.27 -19.42 4.80
C LEU A 485 -34.23 -19.29 3.68
N ARG A 486 -32.93 -19.32 4.03
CA ARG A 486 -31.77 -19.32 3.13
C ARG A 486 -31.04 -20.64 3.24
N LYS A 487 -30.58 -21.20 2.11
CA LYS A 487 -29.70 -22.37 2.14
C LYS A 487 -28.28 -21.98 2.56
N VAL A 488 -27.77 -22.62 3.61
CA VAL A 488 -26.40 -22.53 4.14
C VAL A 488 -25.84 -23.95 4.22
N TYR A 489 -24.71 -24.18 3.56
CA TYR A 489 -24.00 -25.45 3.60
C TYR A 489 -22.69 -25.30 4.40
N PRO A 490 -22.15 -26.37 4.99
CA PRO A 490 -20.76 -26.45 5.43
C PRO A 490 -19.77 -26.10 4.32
N VAL A 491 -18.50 -25.89 4.67
CA VAL A 491 -17.46 -25.62 3.66
C VAL A 491 -17.28 -26.83 2.75
N ALA A 492 -17.48 -26.64 1.45
CA ALA A 492 -17.49 -27.70 0.46
C ALA A 492 -16.11 -28.34 0.24
N ALA A 493 -16.14 -29.64 -0.06
CA ALA A 493 -15.03 -30.52 -0.38
C ALA A 493 -15.47 -31.47 -1.52
N ASP A 494 -14.47 -32.03 -2.20
CA ASP A 494 -14.59 -33.07 -3.22
C ASP A 494 -13.98 -34.33 -2.57
N LEU A 495 -14.78 -35.05 -1.78
CA LEU A 495 -14.30 -36.17 -0.97
C LEU A 495 -14.29 -37.47 -1.77
N ASP A 496 -15.19 -37.59 -2.75
CA ASP A 496 -15.28 -38.72 -3.69
C ASP A 496 -14.34 -38.60 -4.90
N MET A 497 -13.66 -37.45 -5.06
CA MET A 497 -12.73 -37.16 -6.16
C MET A 497 -13.39 -37.18 -7.54
N ASP A 498 -14.69 -36.84 -7.63
CA ASP A 498 -15.44 -36.74 -8.88
C ASP A 498 -15.21 -35.40 -9.61
N GLY A 499 -14.46 -34.49 -8.99
CA GLY A 499 -14.17 -33.16 -9.49
C GLY A 499 -15.22 -32.09 -9.11
N ARG A 500 -16.22 -32.44 -8.29
CA ARG A 500 -17.31 -31.55 -7.87
C ARG A 500 -17.29 -31.39 -6.35
N ARG A 501 -17.30 -30.13 -5.90
CA ARG A 501 -17.34 -29.79 -4.47
C ARG A 501 -18.78 -29.79 -3.95
N GLN A 502 -19.38 -30.96 -3.79
CA GLN A 502 -20.77 -31.13 -3.36
C GLN A 502 -20.94 -31.86 -2.03
N GLU A 503 -19.84 -32.04 -1.31
CA GLU A 503 -19.78 -32.78 -0.06
C GLU A 503 -19.06 -31.93 0.99
N ALA A 504 -19.16 -32.28 2.27
CA ALA A 504 -18.34 -31.69 3.30
C ALA A 504 -18.04 -32.67 4.42
N ALA A 505 -16.84 -32.57 4.98
CA ALA A 505 -16.49 -33.25 6.23
C ALA A 505 -16.60 -32.25 7.39
N VAL A 506 -17.37 -32.62 8.41
CA VAL A 506 -17.73 -31.77 9.55
C VAL A 506 -17.42 -32.47 10.87
N TYR A 507 -17.14 -31.71 11.92
CA TYR A 507 -16.98 -32.27 13.27
C TYR A 507 -18.30 -32.20 14.02
N GLN A 508 -18.84 -33.34 14.43
CA GLN A 508 -20.01 -33.43 15.31
C GLN A 508 -19.54 -33.70 16.74
N CYS A 509 -19.94 -32.86 17.69
CA CYS A 509 -19.61 -33.04 19.10
C CYS A 509 -20.47 -34.17 19.69
N ILE A 510 -19.83 -35.27 20.11
CA ILE A 510 -20.50 -36.40 20.78
C ILE A 510 -20.64 -36.10 22.28
N LYS A 511 -19.52 -35.77 22.94
CA LYS A 511 -19.44 -35.50 24.37
C LYS A 511 -18.09 -34.90 24.71
N SER A 512 -18.04 -33.61 25.00
CA SER A 512 -16.79 -32.91 25.30
C SER A 512 -16.84 -32.25 26.67
N GLU A 513 -15.86 -32.55 27.53
CA GLU A 513 -15.67 -31.81 28.80
C GLU A 513 -14.91 -30.50 28.57
N ASN A 514 -14.01 -30.48 27.59
CA ASN A 514 -13.19 -29.33 27.22
C ASN A 514 -13.16 -29.17 25.71
N VAL A 515 -13.65 -28.03 25.22
CA VAL A 515 -13.68 -27.72 23.78
C VAL A 515 -12.47 -26.86 23.44
N CYS A 516 -11.61 -27.36 22.55
CA CYS A 516 -10.58 -26.54 21.92
C CYS A 516 -10.43 -26.95 20.45
N ILE A 517 -10.89 -26.11 19.53
CA ILE A 517 -10.69 -26.31 18.08
C ILE A 517 -9.84 -25.14 17.59
N ARG A 518 -8.71 -25.40 16.93
CA ARG A 518 -7.82 -24.30 16.50
C ARG A 518 -7.17 -24.49 15.14
N LYS A 519 -6.89 -23.36 14.50
CA LYS A 519 -6.16 -23.30 13.23
C LYS A 519 -5.36 -22.00 13.18
N VAL A 520 -4.23 -22.03 12.48
CA VAL A 520 -3.60 -20.83 11.94
C VAL A 520 -3.61 -20.95 10.41
N LYS A 521 -3.99 -19.87 9.73
CA LYS A 521 -3.91 -19.76 8.28
C LYS A 521 -3.03 -18.57 7.96
N THR A 522 -2.03 -18.80 7.12
CA THR A 522 -1.12 -17.76 6.61
C THR A 522 -1.37 -17.54 5.13
N GLY A 523 -0.87 -16.42 4.60
CA GLY A 523 -1.02 -16.05 3.20
C GLY A 523 -2.39 -15.51 2.82
N ILE A 524 -3.19 -15.09 3.81
CA ILE A 524 -4.43 -14.35 3.57
C ILE A 524 -4.04 -12.92 3.16
N PRO A 525 -4.54 -12.37 2.05
CA PRO A 525 -4.22 -11.01 1.65
C PRO A 525 -4.60 -9.98 2.72
N PRO A 526 -3.83 -8.91 2.86
CA PRO A 526 -4.15 -7.85 3.82
C PRO A 526 -5.49 -7.18 3.48
N GLY A 527 -6.31 -6.90 4.50
CA GLY A 527 -7.63 -6.31 4.30
C GLY A 527 -8.59 -6.57 5.44
N ARG A 528 -9.81 -6.05 5.30
CA ARG A 528 -10.93 -6.33 6.22
C ARG A 528 -11.79 -7.45 5.69
N TYR A 529 -12.16 -8.36 6.58
CA TYR A 529 -12.97 -9.51 6.25
C TYR A 529 -14.12 -9.67 7.23
N LYS A 530 -15.29 -9.97 6.68
CA LYS A 530 -16.43 -10.47 7.42
C LYS A 530 -16.19 -11.96 7.68
N VAL A 531 -16.35 -12.37 8.94
CA VAL A 531 -16.10 -13.75 9.36
C VAL A 531 -17.43 -14.45 9.59
N GLN A 532 -17.58 -15.65 9.04
CA GLN A 532 -18.76 -16.48 9.23
C GLN A 532 -18.32 -17.89 9.67
N PHE A 533 -18.64 -18.26 10.91
CA PHE A 533 -18.47 -19.62 11.39
C PHE A 533 -19.70 -20.44 11.02
N ILE A 534 -19.50 -21.61 10.41
CA ILE A 534 -20.61 -22.47 9.99
C ILE A 534 -20.83 -23.52 11.07
N VAL A 535 -22.00 -23.51 11.69
CA VAL A 535 -22.35 -24.43 12.78
C VAL A 535 -23.78 -24.93 12.65
N ALA A 536 -24.08 -26.05 13.30
CA ALA A 536 -25.44 -26.54 13.47
C ALA A 536 -25.66 -26.94 14.92
N PHE A 537 -26.87 -26.69 15.43
CA PHE A 537 -27.29 -27.08 16.78
C PHE A 537 -28.37 -28.15 16.69
N HIS A 538 -28.21 -29.20 17.49
CA HIS A 538 -29.12 -30.33 17.56
C HIS A 538 -29.41 -30.68 19.02
N ASP A 539 -30.41 -31.54 19.23
CA ASP A 539 -30.78 -31.94 20.58
C ASP A 539 -29.59 -32.55 21.31
N ALA A 540 -29.40 -32.07 22.54
CA ALA A 540 -28.34 -32.50 23.44
C ALA A 540 -28.83 -33.69 24.28
N THR A 541 -28.04 -34.74 24.34
CA THR A 541 -28.28 -35.89 25.22
C THR A 541 -27.68 -35.68 26.61
N HIS A 542 -26.66 -34.82 26.71
CA HIS A 542 -26.02 -34.43 27.95
C HIS A 542 -26.41 -32.99 28.29
N THR A 543 -25.43 -32.11 28.48
CA THR A 543 -25.67 -30.69 28.75
C THR A 543 -25.63 -29.92 27.44
N PRO A 544 -26.65 -29.11 27.13
CA PRO A 544 -26.59 -28.20 26.01
C PRO A 544 -25.32 -27.33 26.04
N PRO A 545 -24.72 -27.04 24.88
CA PRO A 545 -23.52 -26.23 24.81
C PRO A 545 -23.89 -24.81 25.23
N HIS A 546 -23.34 -24.40 26.38
CA HIS A 546 -23.48 -23.05 26.89
C HIS A 546 -22.10 -22.38 26.89
N ASP A 547 -22.07 -21.14 26.39
CA ASP A 547 -20.89 -20.28 26.31
C ASP A 547 -19.76 -20.83 25.43
N LEU A 548 -20.11 -21.37 24.26
CA LEU A 548 -19.13 -21.56 23.18
C LEU A 548 -18.65 -20.20 22.69
N VAL A 549 -17.34 -20.02 22.58
CA VAL A 549 -16.72 -18.77 22.10
C VAL A 549 -15.88 -19.06 20.86
N PHE A 550 -16.29 -18.48 19.74
CA PHE A 550 -15.58 -18.49 18.47
C PHE A 550 -14.70 -17.24 18.39
N SER A 551 -13.39 -17.41 18.33
CA SER A 551 -12.41 -16.34 18.32
C SER A 551 -11.56 -16.38 17.06
N ILE A 552 -11.30 -15.22 16.47
CA ILE A 552 -10.44 -15.05 15.31
C ILE A 552 -9.68 -13.73 15.40
N GLY A 553 -8.38 -13.75 15.11
CA GLY A 553 -7.59 -12.53 15.09
C GLY A 553 -6.15 -12.77 14.71
N ARG A 554 -5.33 -11.71 14.78
CA ARG A 554 -3.89 -11.82 14.57
C ARG A 554 -3.27 -12.64 15.71
N PRO A 555 -2.57 -13.76 15.42
CA PRO A 555 -1.90 -14.53 16.46
C PRO A 555 -0.67 -13.77 16.97
N PHE A 556 -0.39 -13.84 18.27
CA PHE A 556 0.85 -13.27 18.83
C PHE A 556 2.10 -13.99 18.29
N ASP A 557 2.00 -15.30 18.06
CA ASP A 557 3.04 -16.11 17.45
C ASP A 557 2.38 -17.20 16.59
N ALA A 558 2.48 -17.06 15.27
CA ALA A 558 1.88 -17.99 14.31
C ALA A 558 2.54 -19.38 14.34
N SER A 559 3.82 -19.48 14.73
CA SER A 559 4.58 -20.74 14.71
C SER A 559 4.19 -21.68 15.85
N THR A 560 3.95 -21.12 17.04
CA THR A 560 3.57 -21.89 18.23
C THR A 560 2.06 -21.94 18.48
N PHE A 561 1.26 -21.16 17.74
CA PHE A 561 -0.19 -21.04 17.95
C PHE A 561 -0.93 -22.39 18.09
N GLN A 562 -0.57 -23.37 17.26
CA GLN A 562 -1.22 -24.69 17.24
C GLN A 562 -0.67 -25.69 18.27
N SER A 563 0.46 -25.41 18.90
CA SER A 563 1.13 -26.30 19.86
C SER A 563 1.19 -25.74 21.27
N ARG A 564 0.91 -24.45 21.45
CA ARG A 564 0.91 -23.82 22.78
C ARG A 564 -0.30 -24.29 23.60
N PHE A 565 -0.09 -24.63 24.86
CA PHE A 565 -1.16 -25.06 25.80
C PHE A 565 -1.94 -26.32 25.37
N VAL A 566 -1.35 -27.25 24.62
CA VAL A 566 -2.05 -28.50 24.21
C VAL A 566 -2.45 -29.35 25.43
N ASP A 567 -1.64 -29.36 26.48
CA ASP A 567 -1.84 -30.22 27.66
C ASP A 567 -2.70 -29.58 28.76
N VAL A 568 -3.24 -28.39 28.51
CA VAL A 568 -4.01 -27.61 29.50
C VAL A 568 -5.45 -27.48 29.04
N LYS A 569 -6.40 -27.51 29.97
CA LYS A 569 -7.83 -27.24 29.67
C LYS A 569 -7.96 -25.78 29.24
N ILE A 570 -8.42 -25.54 28.01
CA ILE A 570 -8.40 -24.22 27.37
C ILE A 570 -9.75 -23.54 27.58
N THR A 571 -9.75 -22.46 28.36
CA THR A 571 -10.91 -21.58 28.54
C THR A 571 -10.90 -20.43 27.53
N PRO A 572 -12.02 -19.69 27.35
CA PRO A 572 -12.06 -18.51 26.48
C PRO A 572 -11.03 -17.44 26.85
N ASP A 573 -10.56 -17.39 28.10
CA ASP A 573 -9.51 -16.47 28.55
C ASP A 573 -8.16 -16.74 27.85
N VAL A 574 -7.89 -18.00 27.48
CA VAL A 574 -6.67 -18.38 26.75
C VAL A 574 -6.64 -17.75 25.35
N ALA A 575 -7.80 -17.48 24.74
CA ALA A 575 -7.85 -16.79 23.45
C ALA A 575 -7.24 -15.39 23.54
N ALA A 576 -7.32 -14.70 24.69
CA ALA A 576 -6.67 -13.40 24.91
C ALA A 576 -5.14 -13.51 25.07
N VAL A 577 -4.61 -14.70 25.34
CA VAL A 577 -3.16 -14.97 25.42
C VAL A 577 -2.58 -15.38 24.06
N LEU A 578 -3.42 -15.94 23.18
CA LEU A 578 -3.00 -16.44 21.86
C LEU A 578 -3.25 -15.46 20.72
N LEU A 579 -4.28 -14.62 20.83
CA LEU A 579 -4.69 -13.66 19.82
C LEU A 579 -4.57 -12.22 20.36
N HIS A 580 -4.27 -11.29 19.46
CA HIS A 580 -4.25 -9.86 19.80
C HIS A 580 -5.62 -9.36 20.33
N PRO A 581 -5.64 -8.22 21.06
CA PRO A 581 -6.86 -7.70 21.66
C PRO A 581 -7.98 -7.36 20.66
N ASP A 582 -7.63 -7.02 19.42
CA ASP A 582 -8.54 -6.72 18.31
C ASP A 582 -9.22 -7.96 17.70
N ALA A 583 -8.97 -9.15 18.26
CA ALA A 583 -9.62 -10.38 17.84
C ALA A 583 -11.15 -10.31 17.99
N VAL A 584 -11.84 -10.72 16.93
CA VAL A 584 -13.29 -10.88 16.90
C VAL A 584 -13.67 -12.09 17.73
N ARG A 585 -14.65 -11.94 18.63
CA ARG A 585 -15.14 -13.00 19.50
C ARG A 585 -16.66 -13.07 19.43
N VAL A 586 -17.19 -14.25 19.15
CA VAL A 586 -18.63 -14.50 19.09
C VAL A 586 -19.00 -15.55 20.11
N ARG A 587 -19.87 -15.19 21.05
CA ARG A 587 -20.38 -16.10 22.07
C ARG A 587 -21.72 -16.70 21.66
N VAL A 588 -21.87 -18.01 21.89
CA VAL A 588 -23.12 -18.73 21.80
C VAL A 588 -23.50 -19.20 23.21
N GLY A 589 -24.44 -18.46 23.83
CA GLY A 589 -25.02 -18.81 25.12
C GLY A 589 -26.29 -19.67 24.97
N LYS A 590 -26.88 -20.05 26.11
CA LYS A 590 -28.08 -20.90 26.20
C LYS A 590 -29.25 -20.43 25.33
N ARG A 591 -29.50 -19.11 25.29
CA ARG A 591 -30.58 -18.51 24.51
C ARG A 591 -30.39 -18.71 23.01
N ARG A 592 -29.20 -18.39 22.49
CA ARG A 592 -28.88 -18.54 21.06
C ARG A 592 -28.90 -20.00 20.63
N TYR A 593 -28.47 -20.92 21.50
CA TYR A 593 -28.63 -22.36 21.27
C TYR A 593 -30.11 -22.75 21.15
N ALA A 594 -30.93 -22.41 22.15
CA ALA A 594 -32.35 -22.78 22.18
C ALA A 594 -33.14 -22.20 20.98
N GLU A 595 -32.81 -20.97 20.56
CA GLU A 595 -33.43 -20.32 19.40
C GLU A 595 -33.05 -20.97 18.06
N ASN A 596 -31.93 -21.69 17.98
CA ASN A 596 -31.40 -22.23 16.71
C ASN A 596 -31.28 -23.76 16.67
N CYS A 597 -31.59 -24.45 17.78
CA CYS A 597 -31.63 -25.90 17.84
C CYS A 597 -32.64 -26.46 16.82
N GLY A 598 -32.21 -27.44 16.03
CA GLY A 598 -33.05 -28.12 15.04
C GLY A 598 -33.31 -27.32 13.74
N LYS A 599 -32.74 -26.12 13.59
CA LYS A 599 -32.95 -25.29 12.38
C LYS A 599 -32.05 -25.65 11.19
N GLY A 600 -31.03 -26.48 11.40
CA GLY A 600 -30.02 -26.83 10.39
C GLY A 600 -28.72 -26.03 10.53
N TRP A 601 -27.93 -25.98 9.44
CA TRP A 601 -26.69 -25.22 9.36
C TRP A 601 -26.94 -23.71 9.31
N MET A 602 -26.17 -22.95 10.07
CA MET A 602 -26.26 -21.49 10.14
C MET A 602 -24.87 -20.84 10.09
N GLU A 603 -24.85 -19.57 9.67
CA GLU A 603 -23.68 -18.69 9.70
C GLU A 603 -23.73 -17.87 10.99
N ILE A 604 -22.72 -18.03 11.85
CA ILE A 604 -22.50 -17.18 13.01
C ILE A 604 -21.48 -16.10 12.63
N GLU A 605 -21.96 -14.88 12.57
CA GLU A 605 -21.15 -13.71 12.21
C GLU A 605 -20.62 -12.99 13.44
N GLY A 606 -19.45 -12.38 13.29
CA GLY A 606 -18.92 -11.43 14.26
C GLY A 606 -19.58 -10.07 14.17
N ASP A 607 -19.71 -9.38 15.29
CA ASP A 607 -20.27 -8.02 15.35
C ASP A 607 -19.35 -6.98 14.64
N ILE A 608 -18.08 -7.34 14.43
CA ILE A 608 -17.07 -6.50 13.77
C ILE A 608 -16.29 -7.31 12.73
N ASP A 609 -15.73 -6.61 11.74
CA ASP A 609 -14.82 -7.18 10.75
C ASP A 609 -13.46 -7.54 11.38
N VAL A 610 -12.84 -8.63 10.92
CA VAL A 610 -11.45 -8.94 11.26
C VAL A 610 -10.51 -8.22 10.31
N THR A 611 -9.43 -7.65 10.82
CA THR A 611 -8.36 -7.04 10.01
C THR A 611 -7.20 -8.01 9.85
N VAL A 612 -6.79 -8.24 8.61
CA VAL A 612 -5.61 -9.04 8.25
C VAL A 612 -4.45 -8.10 7.96
N GLY A 613 -3.37 -8.26 8.71
CA GLY A 613 -2.13 -7.49 8.54
C GLY A 613 -1.30 -7.94 7.33
N LEU A 614 -0.14 -7.30 7.15
CA LEU A 614 0.79 -7.58 6.05
C LEU A 614 1.47 -8.96 6.15
N ASP A 615 1.49 -9.55 7.36
CA ASP A 615 1.92 -10.93 7.59
C ASP A 615 0.92 -11.98 7.05
N GLY A 616 -0.31 -11.56 6.77
CA GLY A 616 -1.37 -12.41 6.22
C GLY A 616 -1.76 -13.58 7.11
N ALA A 617 -1.52 -13.47 8.43
CA ALA A 617 -1.73 -14.55 9.39
C ALA A 617 -2.97 -14.32 10.26
N LEU A 618 -3.87 -15.31 10.28
CA LEU A 618 -5.02 -15.34 11.19
C LEU A 618 -5.02 -16.64 12.00
N GLY A 619 -5.18 -16.48 13.31
CA GLY A 619 -5.44 -17.55 14.26
C GLY A 619 -6.93 -17.67 14.54
N PHE A 620 -7.41 -18.91 14.65
CA PHE A 620 -8.80 -19.26 14.90
C PHE A 620 -8.86 -20.20 16.10
N ILE A 621 -9.78 -19.94 17.03
CA ILE A 621 -9.97 -20.74 18.24
C ILE A 621 -11.47 -20.85 18.54
N VAL A 622 -11.97 -22.06 18.71
CA VAL A 622 -13.27 -22.33 19.34
C VAL A 622 -13.00 -22.91 20.71
N SER A 623 -13.59 -22.31 21.74
CA SER A 623 -13.36 -22.70 23.13
C SER A 623 -14.64 -22.64 23.95
N LYS A 624 -14.64 -23.32 25.10
CA LYS A 624 -15.71 -23.28 26.11
C LYS A 624 -15.07 -23.12 27.48
N ARG A 625 -15.75 -22.45 28.42
CA ARG A 625 -15.35 -22.49 29.82
C ARG A 625 -15.38 -23.94 30.32
N PHE A 626 -14.27 -24.39 30.90
CA PHE A 626 -14.20 -25.71 31.52
C PHE A 626 -14.93 -25.69 32.87
N GLU A 627 -15.76 -26.71 33.08
CA GLU A 627 -16.45 -26.97 34.35
C GLU A 627 -16.31 -28.47 34.65
N GLU A 628 -15.83 -28.80 35.85
CA GLU A 628 -15.55 -30.17 36.24
C GLU A 628 -16.84 -31.00 36.31
N GLY A 629 -16.83 -32.18 35.66
CA GLY A 629 -17.99 -33.07 35.58
C GLY A 629 -19.10 -32.64 34.60
N VAL A 630 -18.92 -31.53 33.87
CA VAL A 630 -19.94 -31.01 32.93
C VAL A 630 -19.51 -31.22 31.48
N SER A 631 -19.96 -32.34 30.90
CA SER A 631 -19.81 -32.61 29.48
C SER A 631 -20.91 -31.95 28.64
N VAL A 632 -20.53 -31.42 27.48
CA VAL A 632 -21.46 -30.83 26.49
C VAL A 632 -21.48 -31.61 25.18
N ASP A 633 -22.63 -31.59 24.52
CA ASP A 633 -22.87 -32.17 23.20
C ASP A 633 -23.85 -31.27 22.44
N GLY A 634 -24.56 -31.77 21.42
CA GLY A 634 -25.64 -31.00 20.79
C GLY A 634 -25.22 -30.00 19.70
N TRP A 635 -24.00 -30.09 19.16
CA TRP A 635 -23.54 -29.17 18.10
C TRP A 635 -22.54 -29.77 17.12
N SER A 636 -22.50 -29.19 15.92
CA SER A 636 -21.57 -29.55 14.84
C SER A 636 -20.86 -28.32 14.27
N PHE A 637 -19.62 -28.50 13.84
CA PHE A 637 -18.76 -27.48 13.24
C PHE A 637 -18.45 -27.81 11.77
N GLY A 638 -18.88 -26.93 10.87
CA GLY A 638 -18.79 -27.10 9.42
C GLY A 638 -17.66 -26.33 8.75
N GLY A 639 -16.88 -25.56 9.52
CA GLY A 639 -15.77 -24.75 9.03
C GLY A 639 -16.04 -23.25 9.13
N LEU A 640 -15.33 -22.48 8.32
CA LEU A 640 -15.33 -21.01 8.37
C LEU A 640 -15.20 -20.39 6.98
N ARG A 641 -15.91 -19.28 6.76
CA ARG A 641 -15.76 -18.39 5.59
C ARG A 641 -15.21 -17.03 6.00
N LEU A 642 -14.32 -16.49 5.18
CA LEU A 642 -13.89 -15.10 5.21
C LEU A 642 -14.34 -14.43 3.92
N GLU A 643 -15.22 -13.46 4.04
CA GLU A 643 -15.66 -12.65 2.92
C GLU A 643 -14.98 -11.27 2.97
N PRO A 644 -14.32 -10.83 1.89
CA PRO A 644 -13.69 -9.51 1.86
C PRO A 644 -14.75 -8.40 1.95
N VAL A 645 -14.51 -7.38 2.78
CA VAL A 645 -15.42 -6.24 2.92
C VAL A 645 -14.94 -5.08 2.06
N PHE A 646 -15.72 -4.75 1.03
CA PHE A 646 -15.44 -3.64 0.12
C PHE A 646 -16.36 -2.45 0.43
N GLY A 647 -15.78 -1.27 0.67
CA GLY A 647 -16.49 -0.02 0.43
C GLY A 647 -17.66 0.37 1.35
N SER A 648 -17.77 -0.08 2.59
CA SER A 648 -18.67 0.53 3.58
C SER A 648 -17.92 1.31 4.67
N GLN A 649 -18.44 2.49 5.01
CA GLN A 649 -18.12 3.18 6.27
C GLN A 649 -18.45 2.24 7.43
N PRO A 650 -17.72 2.31 8.56
CA PRO A 650 -18.09 1.54 9.74
C PRO A 650 -19.52 1.94 10.12
N THR A 651 -20.45 0.98 10.09
CA THR A 651 -21.71 1.13 10.80
C THR A 651 -21.33 1.39 12.26
N GLY A 652 -21.65 2.59 12.74
CA GLY A 652 -21.29 3.05 14.08
C GLY A 652 -21.88 2.15 15.15
N GLY A 653 -21.15 1.11 15.53
CA GLY A 653 -21.33 0.33 16.74
C GLY A 653 -20.18 0.65 17.66
N SER A 654 -20.35 1.66 18.52
CA SER A 654 -19.46 1.86 19.67
C SER A 654 -19.30 0.52 20.41
N PRO A 655 -18.09 0.09 20.79
CA PRO A 655 -17.92 -1.10 21.60
C PRO A 655 -18.68 -0.90 22.91
N ARG A 656 -19.79 -1.64 23.10
CA ARG A 656 -20.38 -1.78 24.43
C ARG A 656 -19.39 -2.60 25.24
N ILE A 657 -18.58 -1.89 26.01
CA ILE A 657 -17.83 -2.43 27.13
C ILE A 657 -18.87 -3.02 28.08
N TRP A 658 -19.02 -4.34 28.07
CA TRP A 658 -19.73 -5.03 29.13
C TRP A 658 -18.74 -5.17 30.29
N THR A 659 -18.93 -4.32 31.31
CA THR A 659 -18.39 -4.52 32.66
C THR A 659 -19.00 -5.76 33.31
#